data_AF-A0A9P8JMN9-F1
#
_entry.id   AF-A0A9P8JMN9-F1
#
_cell.length_a   1.000
_cell.length_b   1.000
_cell.length_c   1.000
_cell.angle_alpha   90.00
_cell.angle_beta   90.00
_cell.angle_gamma   90.00
#
_symmetry.space_group_name_H-M   'P 1'
#
loop_
_entity.id
_entity.type
_entity.pdbx_description
1 polymer ?
#
loop_
_entity_poly.entity_id
_entity_poly.type
_entity_poly.pdbx_seq_one_letter_code
_entity_poly.pdbx_strand_id
1 'polypeptide(L)'
;MAHNSYGLAGAEVSSKPLRFDGQTVVVTGAGGGLGKAYALFFASRGANVVVNDLGGSFKGEGKSSKAADVVVEEIKAAGGKAVGNYDSVEDGDKIIDTAIKAFGRIDVLINNAGILRDISFKNMKDEDWDLIMKVHVRGAYKCTRAAWPHFRKQKYGRVINTASAAGLFGSFGQTNYSAAKLAQVGFTETLAKEGLKYNILANVIAPIAASRMTQTVMPPDVLENLKPDWVVPLVAVLVHPSNTQETGSIFECGGGHMAKLRWERAKGALLRADDSYTPGALLSKWDSVNDFSEPSYPTGVANFMELLEEAQKLPANPPAKNPDFKGKVALITGGGAGLGRIYCLQFAKYGAKVVVNDLMNPDDVVQEIQKLGGEAVGVKASAEDGDAVVKAAIDAYGRIDIIINNAGILRDKAFANMDDKQFDQVLDVHLRGTYKVTKAAWPYFLKQKYGRVVNTTSTSGIYGNFGQANYAAAKCGILGFSRALAREGQKYNILVNTIAPNAGTNMTRTIMPEEMVQAFKPDYVAPLVVLLSSDMVPKPGTGALYEVGSGWAAQTRWQRTGGHGFPVDVQLTPEHVLGQWKRITDFSDGRADHPADGNDGLKSIMANMQNKSSGSEPAQKEGGKNGEYLANIEKAKKATTQGTEFKYDERDVILYNLGLGAKRTDLPFVYEGDDNFQVIPTFGVIPPFNATPPFSFDEIV
;
A
#
# COMPACT_ATOMS: atom_id res chain seq x y z
N MET A 1 -23.32 12.95 -27.56
CA MET A 1 -22.78 12.76 -28.92
C MET A 1 -21.51 13.58 -29.07
N ALA A 2 -20.37 12.90 -29.02
CA ALA A 2 -19.08 13.34 -29.56
C ALA A 2 -18.22 12.06 -29.56
N HIS A 3 -18.35 11.28 -30.64
CA HIS A 3 -17.50 10.11 -30.90
C HIS A 3 -16.09 10.62 -31.21
N ASN A 4 -15.16 10.47 -30.27
CA ASN A 4 -13.74 10.60 -30.59
C ASN A 4 -13.28 9.29 -31.23
N SER A 5 -13.08 9.35 -32.54
CA SER A 5 -12.40 8.34 -33.34
C SER A 5 -10.94 8.22 -32.90
N TYR A 6 -10.58 7.06 -32.34
CA TYR A 6 -9.18 6.70 -32.10
C TYR A 6 -8.55 6.29 -33.44
N GLY A 7 -8.13 7.29 -34.22
CA GLY A 7 -7.21 7.12 -35.32
C GLY A 7 -5.79 6.97 -34.78
N LEU A 8 -5.09 5.90 -35.17
CA LEU A 8 -3.64 5.82 -35.10
C LEU A 8 -3.04 6.88 -36.02
N ALA A 9 -2.95 8.12 -35.54
CA ALA A 9 -2.29 9.21 -36.24
C ALA A 9 -1.24 9.85 -35.31
N GLY A 10 0.03 9.67 -35.66
CA GLY A 10 1.09 10.63 -35.30
C GLY A 10 2.00 10.30 -34.13
N ALA A 11 2.50 9.07 -34.01
CA ALA A 11 3.81 8.86 -33.39
C ALA A 11 4.59 7.89 -34.28
N GLU A 12 5.71 8.32 -34.85
CA GLU A 12 6.66 7.42 -35.52
C GLU A 12 7.17 6.43 -34.48
N VAL A 13 6.49 5.28 -34.36
CA VAL A 13 7.02 4.12 -33.66
C VAL A 13 8.27 3.72 -34.43
N SER A 14 9.44 3.71 -33.76
CA SER A 14 10.68 3.18 -34.33
C SER A 14 10.37 1.88 -35.07
N SER A 15 10.59 1.86 -36.40
CA SER A 15 10.32 0.69 -37.24
C SER A 15 11.20 -0.51 -36.89
N LYS A 16 12.24 -0.31 -36.06
CA LYS A 16 13.12 -1.36 -35.57
C LYS A 16 12.69 -1.85 -34.19
N PRO A 17 12.47 -3.16 -34.02
CA PRO A 17 12.18 -3.74 -32.71
C PRO A 17 13.32 -3.52 -31.71
N LEU A 18 13.01 -3.23 -30.45
CA LEU A 18 13.95 -3.24 -29.33
C LEU A 18 14.61 -4.62 -29.22
N ARG A 19 15.94 -4.61 -29.13
CA ARG A 19 16.79 -5.80 -29.05
C ARG A 19 17.60 -5.76 -27.76
N PHE A 20 17.91 -6.94 -27.24
CA PHE A 20 18.72 -7.17 -26.04
C PHE A 20 19.93 -8.06 -26.38
N ASP A 21 20.40 -7.97 -27.62
CA ASP A 21 21.48 -8.79 -28.15
C ASP A 21 22.76 -8.62 -27.30
N GLY A 22 23.36 -9.75 -26.92
CA GLY A 22 24.57 -9.77 -26.09
C GLY A 22 24.38 -9.41 -24.62
N GLN A 23 23.15 -9.10 -24.19
CA GLN A 23 22.82 -8.91 -22.78
C GLN A 23 22.44 -10.24 -22.12
N THR A 24 22.70 -10.35 -20.81
CA THR A 24 22.28 -11.51 -20.01
C THR A 24 21.22 -11.10 -18.99
N VAL A 25 20.06 -11.76 -19.06
CA VAL A 25 18.88 -11.51 -18.23
C VAL A 25 18.68 -12.67 -17.26
N VAL A 26 18.69 -12.39 -15.96
CA VAL A 26 18.34 -13.35 -14.92
C VAL A 26 16.90 -13.09 -14.48
N VAL A 27 16.06 -14.11 -14.55
CA VAL A 27 14.66 -14.05 -14.11
C VAL A 27 14.44 -15.07 -13.00
N THR A 28 14.06 -14.60 -11.81
CA THR A 28 13.73 -15.50 -10.68
C THR A 28 12.26 -15.91 -10.72
N GLY A 29 11.96 -17.16 -10.36
CA GLY A 29 10.61 -17.73 -10.47
C GLY A 29 10.11 -17.80 -11.92
N ALA A 30 10.98 -18.27 -12.82
CA ALA A 30 10.78 -18.23 -14.26
C ALA A 30 10.20 -19.51 -14.87
N GLY A 31 9.85 -20.51 -14.06
CA GLY A 31 9.28 -21.79 -14.53
C GLY A 31 7.80 -21.69 -14.94
N GLY A 32 7.14 -20.55 -14.72
CA GLY A 32 5.75 -20.33 -15.12
C GLY A 32 5.31 -18.87 -14.99
N GLY A 33 4.05 -18.59 -15.36
CA GLY A 33 3.43 -17.27 -15.21
C GLY A 33 4.24 -16.13 -15.82
N LEU A 34 4.35 -15.01 -15.08
CA LEU A 34 5.10 -13.82 -15.50
C LEU A 34 6.57 -14.09 -15.76
N GLY A 35 7.23 -14.87 -14.90
CA GLY A 35 8.64 -15.18 -15.04
C GLY A 35 8.95 -15.91 -16.34
N LYS A 36 8.12 -16.90 -16.71
CA LYS A 36 8.21 -17.59 -18.01
C LYS A 36 8.03 -16.62 -19.17
N ALA A 37 7.03 -15.73 -19.09
CA ALA A 37 6.75 -14.76 -20.16
C ALA A 37 7.93 -13.79 -20.37
N TYR A 38 8.58 -13.31 -19.30
CA TYR A 38 9.82 -12.52 -19.41
C TYR A 38 10.93 -13.32 -20.08
N ALA A 39 11.17 -14.56 -19.62
CA ALA A 39 12.25 -15.40 -20.13
C ALA A 39 12.12 -15.65 -21.64
N LEU A 40 10.93 -16.05 -22.10
CA LEU A 40 10.65 -16.26 -23.52
C LEU A 40 10.80 -14.97 -24.33
N PHE A 41 10.27 -13.85 -23.84
CA PHE A 41 10.36 -12.58 -24.52
C PHE A 41 11.81 -12.11 -24.69
N PHE A 42 12.60 -12.06 -23.61
CA PHE A 42 13.97 -11.58 -23.67
C PHE A 42 14.84 -12.47 -24.57
N ALA A 43 14.64 -13.80 -24.51
CA ALA A 43 15.31 -14.72 -25.42
C ALA A 43 14.95 -14.46 -26.90
N SER A 44 13.65 -14.28 -27.21
CA SER A 44 13.21 -13.93 -28.58
C SER A 44 13.79 -12.59 -29.07
N ARG A 45 14.11 -11.68 -28.13
CA ARG A 45 14.75 -10.40 -28.41
C ARG A 45 16.27 -10.44 -28.30
N GLY A 46 16.88 -11.63 -28.27
CA GLY A 46 18.31 -11.86 -28.44
C GLY A 46 19.15 -11.92 -27.16
N ALA A 47 18.52 -11.83 -25.99
CA ALA A 47 19.24 -11.96 -24.72
C ALA A 47 19.63 -13.42 -24.44
N ASN A 48 20.72 -13.60 -23.70
CA ASN A 48 20.96 -14.84 -22.96
C ASN A 48 20.09 -14.83 -21.70
N VAL A 49 19.43 -15.94 -21.37
CA VAL A 49 18.49 -15.99 -20.24
C VAL A 49 18.90 -17.05 -19.21
N VAL A 50 18.97 -16.65 -17.95
CA VAL A 50 19.00 -17.60 -16.82
C VAL A 50 17.58 -17.75 -16.30
N VAL A 51 17.04 -18.96 -16.44
CA VAL A 51 15.71 -19.34 -15.97
C VAL A 51 15.88 -19.94 -14.56
N ASN A 52 15.74 -19.12 -13.52
CA ASN A 52 15.75 -19.61 -12.14
C ASN A 52 14.34 -20.04 -11.72
N ASP A 53 14.17 -21.28 -11.29
CA ASP A 53 12.97 -21.75 -10.61
C ASP A 53 13.29 -22.92 -9.68
N LEU A 54 12.88 -22.81 -8.41
CA LEU A 54 13.06 -23.87 -7.40
C LEU A 54 12.15 -25.09 -7.68
N GLY A 55 11.07 -24.89 -8.45
CA GLY A 55 10.06 -25.91 -8.77
C GLY A 55 9.07 -26.20 -7.64
N GLY A 56 8.92 -25.28 -6.70
CA GLY A 56 7.92 -25.37 -5.63
C GLY A 56 6.51 -25.00 -6.08
N SER A 57 5.51 -25.34 -5.26
CA SER A 57 4.13 -24.87 -5.45
C SER A 57 4.02 -23.35 -5.24
N PHE A 58 2.88 -22.72 -5.56
CA PHE A 58 2.63 -21.31 -5.21
C PHE A 58 2.55 -21.09 -3.68
N LYS A 59 2.46 -22.18 -2.93
CA LYS A 59 2.62 -22.22 -1.47
C LYS A 59 4.07 -22.51 -1.07
N GLY A 60 5.06 -22.51 -1.95
CA GLY A 60 6.46 -22.74 -1.57
C GLY A 60 6.76 -24.15 -1.05
N GLU A 61 5.96 -25.16 -1.43
CA GLU A 61 6.17 -26.56 -1.04
C GLU A 61 6.81 -27.35 -2.19
N GLY A 62 7.74 -28.26 -1.88
CA GLY A 62 8.42 -29.12 -2.86
C GLY A 62 9.58 -28.44 -3.62
N LYS A 63 10.32 -29.25 -4.39
CA LYS A 63 11.39 -28.81 -5.31
C LYS A 63 11.38 -29.66 -6.58
N SER A 64 11.60 -29.06 -7.75
CA SER A 64 11.62 -29.77 -9.03
C SER A 64 12.37 -28.98 -10.11
N SER A 65 13.33 -29.61 -10.79
CA SER A 65 14.04 -28.94 -11.91
C SER A 65 13.13 -28.72 -13.13
N LYS A 66 12.08 -29.54 -13.26
CA LYS A 66 11.26 -29.65 -14.48
C LYS A 66 10.69 -28.32 -14.96
N ALA A 67 10.31 -27.42 -14.05
CA ALA A 67 9.67 -26.16 -14.42
C ALA A 67 10.64 -25.23 -15.18
N ALA A 68 11.88 -25.10 -14.69
CA ALA A 68 12.91 -24.32 -15.37
C ALA A 68 13.35 -25.01 -16.67
N ASP A 69 13.54 -26.33 -16.64
CA ASP A 69 13.99 -27.12 -17.80
C ASP A 69 13.04 -26.97 -19.00
N VAL A 70 11.73 -27.04 -18.78
CA VAL A 70 10.73 -26.88 -19.84
C VAL A 70 10.86 -25.52 -20.54
N VAL A 71 11.06 -24.43 -19.78
CA VAL A 71 11.20 -23.09 -20.35
C VAL A 71 12.54 -22.94 -21.08
N VAL A 72 13.62 -23.52 -20.56
CA VAL A 72 14.93 -23.52 -21.21
C VAL A 72 14.88 -24.25 -22.55
N GLU A 73 14.26 -25.42 -22.61
CA GLU A 73 14.13 -26.19 -23.85
C GLU A 73 13.22 -25.49 -24.86
N GLU A 74 12.15 -24.83 -24.42
CA GLU A 74 11.31 -23.99 -25.29
C GLU A 74 12.12 -22.83 -25.91
N ILE A 75 12.96 -22.16 -25.12
CA ILE A 75 13.86 -21.10 -25.60
C ILE A 75 14.86 -21.64 -26.62
N LYS A 76 15.53 -22.76 -26.33
CA LYS A 76 16.51 -23.36 -27.23
C LYS A 76 15.88 -23.85 -28.53
N ALA A 77 14.70 -24.46 -28.46
CA ALA A 77 13.95 -24.90 -29.63
C ALA A 77 13.57 -23.73 -30.56
N ALA A 78 13.32 -22.54 -29.98
CA ALA A 78 13.12 -21.30 -30.73
C ALA A 78 14.42 -20.62 -31.20
N GLY A 79 15.59 -21.25 -31.01
CA GLY A 79 16.91 -20.73 -31.41
C GLY A 79 17.53 -19.72 -30.44
N GLY A 80 16.94 -19.52 -29.26
CA GLY A 80 17.46 -18.65 -28.21
C GLY A 80 18.52 -19.33 -27.33
N LYS A 81 19.10 -18.56 -26.40
CA LYS A 81 20.12 -19.03 -25.47
C LYS A 81 19.59 -18.97 -24.03
N ALA A 82 19.48 -20.12 -23.38
CA ALA A 82 19.06 -20.18 -22.00
C ALA A 82 19.76 -21.29 -21.20
N VAL A 83 19.89 -21.08 -19.90
CA VAL A 83 20.35 -22.06 -18.90
C VAL A 83 19.40 -22.07 -17.71
N GLY A 84 19.14 -23.26 -17.17
CA GLY A 84 18.33 -23.45 -15.98
C GLY A 84 19.13 -23.22 -14.71
N ASN A 85 18.49 -22.69 -13.68
CA ASN A 85 19.01 -22.67 -12.32
C ASN A 85 17.89 -23.11 -11.35
N TYR A 86 18.22 -23.90 -10.34
CA TYR A 86 17.24 -24.54 -9.45
C TYR A 86 17.44 -24.15 -7.98
N ASP A 87 18.30 -23.17 -7.71
CA ASP A 87 18.60 -22.71 -6.37
C ASP A 87 17.45 -21.88 -5.79
N SER A 88 17.37 -21.85 -4.46
CA SER A 88 16.49 -20.91 -3.76
C SER A 88 16.97 -19.49 -4.04
N VAL A 89 16.05 -18.52 -4.12
CA VAL A 89 16.42 -17.10 -4.22
C VAL A 89 17.22 -16.58 -3.03
N GLU A 90 17.23 -17.33 -1.92
CA GLU A 90 18.12 -17.08 -0.78
C GLU A 90 19.59 -17.30 -1.12
N ASP A 91 19.88 -18.21 -2.06
CA ASP A 91 21.21 -18.52 -2.58
C ASP A 91 21.49 -17.67 -3.84
N GLY A 92 21.18 -16.37 -3.76
CA GLY A 92 21.30 -15.45 -4.90
C GLY A 92 22.69 -15.44 -5.56
N ASP A 93 23.74 -15.72 -4.79
CA ASP A 93 25.11 -15.89 -5.30
C ASP A 93 25.23 -17.05 -6.30
N LYS A 94 24.60 -18.19 -6.05
CA LYS A 94 24.59 -19.35 -6.98
C LYS A 94 23.79 -19.07 -8.25
N ILE A 95 22.70 -18.32 -8.11
CA ILE A 95 21.88 -17.88 -9.25
C ILE A 95 22.70 -16.96 -10.17
N ILE A 96 23.36 -15.95 -9.61
CA ILE A 96 24.18 -15.03 -10.39
C ILE A 96 25.43 -15.72 -10.94
N ASP A 97 26.07 -16.59 -10.17
CA ASP A 97 27.21 -17.39 -10.62
C ASP A 97 26.87 -18.26 -11.84
N THR A 98 25.63 -18.78 -11.92
CA THR A 98 25.13 -19.48 -13.11
C THR A 98 25.16 -18.58 -14.35
N ALA A 99 24.74 -17.31 -14.23
CA ALA A 99 24.80 -16.33 -15.33
C ALA A 99 26.25 -16.06 -15.77
N ILE A 100 27.15 -15.89 -14.79
CA ILE A 100 28.57 -15.62 -15.05
C ILE A 100 29.25 -16.82 -15.71
N LYS A 101 29.00 -18.04 -15.23
CA LYS A 101 29.59 -19.27 -15.82
C LYS A 101 29.08 -19.55 -17.22
N ALA A 102 27.78 -19.36 -17.47
CA ALA A 102 27.17 -19.67 -18.77
C ALA A 102 27.43 -18.59 -19.83
N PHE A 103 27.42 -17.31 -19.43
CA PHE A 103 27.38 -16.19 -20.38
C PHE A 103 28.41 -15.09 -20.10
N GLY A 104 29.18 -15.20 -19.02
CA GLY A 104 30.28 -14.27 -18.68
C GLY A 104 29.85 -12.93 -18.09
N ARG A 105 28.54 -12.65 -17.98
CA ARG A 105 28.00 -11.36 -17.53
C ARG A 105 26.57 -11.47 -16.99
N ILE A 106 26.09 -10.39 -16.39
CA ILE A 106 24.69 -10.13 -16.04
C ILE A 106 24.39 -8.66 -16.33
N ASP A 107 23.27 -8.37 -16.97
CA ASP A 107 22.85 -7.02 -17.37
C ASP A 107 21.52 -6.62 -16.75
N VAL A 108 20.60 -7.59 -16.66
CA VAL A 108 19.25 -7.38 -16.12
C VAL A 108 18.96 -8.43 -15.07
N LEU A 109 18.47 -8.00 -13.91
CA LEU A 109 17.90 -8.85 -12.86
C LEU A 109 16.42 -8.54 -12.68
N ILE A 110 15.56 -9.55 -12.87
CA ILE A 110 14.13 -9.46 -12.62
C ILE A 110 13.82 -10.30 -11.37
N ASN A 111 13.66 -9.62 -10.24
CA ASN A 111 13.24 -10.22 -8.97
C ASN A 111 11.72 -10.45 -8.99
N ASN A 112 11.32 -11.56 -9.64
CA ASN A 112 9.93 -11.95 -9.85
C ASN A 112 9.47 -13.10 -8.94
N ALA A 113 10.38 -13.93 -8.42
CA ALA A 113 10.05 -15.08 -7.59
C ALA A 113 9.12 -14.70 -6.42
N GLY A 114 8.08 -15.52 -6.21
CA GLY A 114 7.09 -15.24 -5.19
C GLY A 114 6.18 -16.42 -4.88
N ILE A 115 5.67 -16.42 -3.66
CA ILE A 115 4.74 -17.40 -3.10
C ILE A 115 3.66 -16.69 -2.27
N LEU A 116 2.58 -17.38 -1.92
CA LEU A 116 1.52 -16.87 -1.06
C LEU A 116 1.32 -17.70 0.21
N ARG A 117 0.82 -16.99 1.23
CA ARG A 117 0.29 -17.51 2.50
C ARG A 117 -0.89 -16.63 2.88
N ASP A 118 -1.98 -16.78 2.13
CA ASP A 118 -3.21 -16.03 2.36
C ASP A 118 -3.90 -16.58 3.61
N ILE A 119 -3.85 -15.79 4.67
CA ILE A 119 -4.38 -16.14 5.98
C ILE A 119 -4.70 -14.86 6.73
N SER A 120 -5.88 -14.81 7.37
CA SER A 120 -6.25 -13.67 8.20
C SER A 120 -5.20 -13.42 9.28
N PHE A 121 -5.00 -12.15 9.66
CA PHE A 121 -3.94 -11.81 10.61
C PHE A 121 -4.12 -12.52 11.95
N LYS A 122 -5.36 -12.76 12.40
CA LYS A 122 -5.66 -13.56 13.59
C LYS A 122 -5.08 -14.98 13.51
N ASN A 123 -5.12 -15.61 12.35
CA ASN A 123 -4.76 -17.02 12.16
C ASN A 123 -3.32 -17.22 11.65
N MET A 124 -2.66 -16.16 11.15
CA MET A 124 -1.28 -16.21 10.65
C MET A 124 -0.31 -16.72 11.71
N LYS A 125 0.54 -17.69 11.36
CA LYS A 125 1.64 -18.13 12.23
C LYS A 125 2.94 -17.38 11.89
N ASP A 126 3.93 -17.46 12.78
CA ASP A 126 5.26 -16.90 12.54
C ASP A 126 5.87 -17.50 11.27
N GLU A 127 5.71 -18.79 11.03
CA GLU A 127 6.26 -19.46 9.84
C GLU A 127 5.63 -18.95 8.54
N ASP A 128 4.35 -18.56 8.57
CA ASP A 128 3.66 -17.97 7.42
C ASP A 128 4.20 -16.58 7.09
N TRP A 129 4.60 -15.82 8.11
CA TRP A 129 5.24 -14.51 7.94
C TRP A 129 6.68 -14.67 7.44
N ASP A 130 7.47 -15.48 8.14
CA ASP A 130 8.90 -15.65 7.89
C ASP A 130 9.16 -16.20 6.50
N LEU A 131 8.36 -17.17 6.04
CA LEU A 131 8.47 -17.72 4.69
C LEU A 131 8.22 -16.67 3.59
N ILE A 132 7.23 -15.78 3.77
CA ILE A 132 6.94 -14.71 2.81
C ILE A 132 8.08 -13.69 2.77
N MET A 133 8.60 -13.26 3.93
CA MET A 133 9.73 -12.34 3.99
C MET A 133 11.01 -12.93 3.37
N LYS A 134 11.27 -14.22 3.65
CA LYS A 134 12.42 -14.97 3.15
C LYS A 134 12.45 -15.06 1.63
N VAL A 135 11.31 -15.35 0.98
CA VAL A 135 11.26 -15.44 -0.48
C VAL A 135 11.23 -14.06 -1.15
N HIS A 136 10.33 -13.18 -0.72
CA HIS A 136 10.08 -11.94 -1.46
C HIS A 136 11.08 -10.83 -1.14
N VAL A 137 11.47 -10.68 0.14
CA VAL A 137 12.34 -9.57 0.57
C VAL A 137 13.79 -10.02 0.60
N ARG A 138 14.10 -11.06 1.37
CA ARG A 138 15.46 -11.58 1.48
C ARG A 138 15.95 -12.17 0.16
N GLY A 139 15.11 -12.89 -0.57
CA GLY A 139 15.46 -13.39 -1.91
C GLY A 139 15.85 -12.29 -2.89
N ALA A 140 15.04 -11.24 -3.01
CA ALA A 140 15.35 -10.10 -3.87
C ALA A 140 16.65 -9.38 -3.44
N TYR A 141 16.86 -9.23 -2.12
CA TYR A 141 18.11 -8.71 -1.56
C TYR A 141 19.31 -9.56 -1.95
N LYS A 142 19.26 -10.88 -1.74
CA LYS A 142 20.37 -11.81 -2.00
C LYS A 142 20.76 -11.83 -3.48
N CYS A 143 19.78 -11.95 -4.38
CA CYS A 143 20.02 -11.89 -5.83
C CYS A 143 20.62 -10.54 -6.25
N THR A 144 20.06 -9.44 -5.76
CA THR A 144 20.54 -8.09 -6.14
C THR A 144 21.93 -7.82 -5.57
N ARG A 145 22.21 -8.23 -4.34
CA ARG A 145 23.53 -8.12 -3.70
C ARG A 145 24.59 -8.90 -4.48
N ALA A 146 24.25 -10.10 -4.96
CA ALA A 146 25.16 -10.91 -5.78
C ALA A 146 25.41 -10.28 -7.16
N ALA A 147 24.40 -9.66 -7.79
CA ALA A 147 24.54 -9.00 -9.09
C ALA A 147 25.31 -7.66 -9.00
N TRP A 148 25.22 -6.97 -7.86
CA TRP A 148 25.70 -5.59 -7.69
C TRP A 148 27.18 -5.36 -8.03
N PRO A 149 28.14 -6.22 -7.62
CA PRO A 149 29.55 -6.06 -7.98
C PRO A 149 29.78 -6.13 -9.49
N HIS A 150 29.04 -7.00 -10.20
CA HIS A 150 29.13 -7.13 -11.66
C HIS A 150 28.60 -5.86 -12.34
N PHE A 151 27.42 -5.39 -11.93
CA PHE A 151 26.85 -4.16 -12.44
C PHE A 151 27.76 -2.94 -12.25
N ARG A 152 28.36 -2.80 -11.05
CA ARG A 152 29.30 -1.70 -10.76
C ARG A 152 30.55 -1.79 -11.62
N LYS A 153 31.14 -2.99 -11.76
CA LYS A 153 32.36 -3.21 -12.55
C LYS A 153 32.15 -2.83 -14.02
N GLN A 154 31.02 -3.23 -14.60
CA GLN A 154 30.72 -2.96 -16.01
C GLN A 154 30.07 -1.59 -16.25
N LYS A 155 29.75 -0.83 -15.19
CA LYS A 155 29.02 0.45 -15.25
C LYS A 155 27.70 0.36 -16.02
N TYR A 156 26.97 -0.73 -15.79
CA TYR A 156 25.66 -0.97 -16.36
C TYR A 156 24.91 -2.03 -15.55
N GLY A 157 23.66 -1.77 -15.22
CA GLY A 157 22.76 -2.77 -14.65
C GLY A 157 21.31 -2.31 -14.67
N ARG A 158 20.37 -3.26 -14.75
CA ARG A 158 18.93 -2.97 -14.68
C ARG A 158 18.29 -3.93 -13.69
N VAL A 159 17.56 -3.40 -12.72
CA VAL A 159 16.87 -4.19 -11.69
C VAL A 159 15.38 -3.91 -11.75
N ILE A 160 14.58 -4.96 -11.78
CA ILE A 160 13.13 -4.89 -11.64
C ILE A 160 12.73 -5.67 -10.41
N ASN A 161 12.08 -4.98 -9.46
CA ASN A 161 11.52 -5.60 -8.28
C ASN A 161 9.99 -5.66 -8.42
N THR A 162 9.42 -6.84 -8.22
CA THR A 162 7.98 -7.07 -8.38
C THR A 162 7.23 -6.84 -7.06
N ALA A 163 6.53 -5.71 -6.97
CA ALA A 163 5.56 -5.39 -5.93
C ALA A 163 4.17 -6.01 -6.28
N SER A 164 3.08 -5.40 -5.82
CA SER A 164 1.69 -5.74 -6.20
C SER A 164 0.73 -4.66 -5.70
N ALA A 165 -0.51 -4.66 -6.19
CA ALA A 165 -1.60 -3.85 -5.63
C ALA A 165 -1.81 -4.11 -4.13
N ALA A 166 -1.67 -5.37 -3.68
CA ALA A 166 -1.73 -5.72 -2.26
C ALA A 166 -0.59 -5.05 -1.45
N GLY A 167 0.60 -4.90 -2.04
CA GLY A 167 1.69 -4.12 -1.44
C GLY A 167 1.36 -2.63 -1.38
N LEU A 168 0.96 -2.05 -2.52
CA LEU A 168 0.70 -0.61 -2.65
C LEU A 168 -0.44 -0.14 -1.75
N PHE A 169 -1.54 -0.90 -1.67
CA PHE A 169 -2.78 -0.43 -1.02
C PHE A 169 -3.21 -1.26 0.20
N GLY A 170 -2.53 -2.37 0.49
CA GLY A 170 -2.95 -3.34 1.52
C GLY A 170 -4.10 -4.23 1.05
N SER A 171 -4.10 -5.50 1.47
CA SER A 171 -5.14 -6.48 1.15
C SER A 171 -5.52 -7.30 2.38
N PHE A 172 -6.81 -7.61 2.54
CA PHE A 172 -7.32 -8.42 3.65
C PHE A 172 -6.78 -9.85 3.55
N GLY A 173 -6.27 -10.41 4.66
CA GLY A 173 -5.74 -11.78 4.69
C GLY A 173 -4.34 -11.91 4.07
N GLN A 174 -3.69 -10.79 3.76
CA GLN A 174 -2.39 -10.75 3.08
C GLN A 174 -1.41 -9.80 3.78
N THR A 175 -1.48 -9.65 5.10
CA THR A 175 -0.62 -8.71 5.86
C THR A 175 0.88 -8.96 5.67
N ASN A 176 1.31 -10.22 5.67
CA ASN A 176 2.70 -10.63 5.33
C ASN A 176 3.07 -10.26 3.88
N TYR A 177 2.21 -10.55 2.92
CA TYR A 177 2.45 -10.29 1.49
C TYR A 177 2.43 -8.79 1.16
N SER A 178 1.47 -8.04 1.70
CA SER A 178 1.42 -6.57 1.61
C SER A 178 2.68 -5.94 2.15
N ALA A 179 3.16 -6.41 3.31
CA ALA A 179 4.42 -5.95 3.88
C ALA A 179 5.62 -6.26 2.97
N ALA A 180 5.76 -7.50 2.51
CA ALA A 180 6.87 -7.90 1.66
C ALA A 180 6.88 -7.19 0.29
N LYS A 181 5.71 -6.98 -0.31
CA LYS A 181 5.59 -6.32 -1.62
C LYS A 181 5.79 -4.82 -1.53
N LEU A 182 5.43 -4.16 -0.43
CA LEU A 182 5.78 -2.75 -0.26
C LEU A 182 7.23 -2.54 0.19
N ALA A 183 7.84 -3.51 0.87
CA ALA A 183 9.28 -3.49 1.15
C ALA A 183 10.13 -3.40 -0.13
N GLN A 184 9.66 -3.97 -1.24
CA GLN A 184 10.29 -3.83 -2.56
C GLN A 184 10.37 -2.38 -3.02
N VAL A 185 9.39 -1.54 -2.68
CA VAL A 185 9.40 -0.12 -3.07
C VAL A 185 10.55 0.61 -2.40
N GLY A 186 10.61 0.60 -1.06
CA GLY A 186 11.69 1.27 -0.33
C GLY A 186 13.09 0.70 -0.64
N PHE A 187 13.19 -0.62 -0.87
CA PHE A 187 14.43 -1.25 -1.34
C PHE A 187 14.86 -0.66 -2.70
N THR A 188 13.93 -0.59 -3.65
CA THR A 188 14.20 -0.13 -5.01
C THR A 188 14.55 1.36 -5.09
N GLU A 189 13.85 2.22 -4.35
CA GLU A 189 14.15 3.65 -4.31
C GLU A 189 15.57 3.90 -3.78
N THR A 190 16.01 3.11 -2.80
CA THR A 190 17.40 3.17 -2.32
C THR A 190 18.39 2.69 -3.38
N LEU A 191 18.14 1.52 -4.02
CA LEU A 191 18.99 1.02 -5.10
C LEU A 191 19.10 2.02 -6.26
N ALA A 192 18.00 2.70 -6.62
CA ALA A 192 17.99 3.73 -7.65
C ALA A 192 18.95 4.89 -7.31
N LYS A 193 18.93 5.36 -6.05
CA LYS A 193 19.84 6.42 -5.57
C LYS A 193 21.30 5.95 -5.53
N GLU A 194 21.57 4.74 -5.06
CA GLU A 194 22.94 4.20 -4.97
C GLU A 194 23.55 3.84 -6.33
N GLY A 195 22.71 3.33 -7.23
CA GLY A 195 23.08 2.77 -8.52
C GLY A 195 23.32 3.81 -9.62
N LEU A 196 22.72 5.00 -9.50
CA LEU A 196 22.68 6.01 -10.56
C LEU A 196 24.08 6.36 -11.11
N LYS A 197 25.06 6.58 -10.21
CA LYS A 197 26.44 6.91 -10.60
C LYS A 197 27.18 5.79 -11.34
N TYR A 198 26.65 4.57 -11.31
CA TYR A 198 27.17 3.40 -11.99
C TYR A 198 26.32 3.00 -13.20
N ASN A 199 25.34 3.82 -13.62
CA ASN A 199 24.34 3.47 -14.64
C ASN A 199 23.62 2.16 -14.30
N ILE A 200 23.30 2.01 -13.01
CA ILE A 200 22.43 0.94 -12.50
C ILE A 200 21.08 1.58 -12.21
N LEU A 201 20.06 1.19 -12.98
CA LEU A 201 18.71 1.70 -12.80
C LEU A 201 17.84 0.61 -12.18
N ALA A 202 17.03 0.97 -11.20
CA ALA A 202 16.17 0.05 -10.47
C ALA A 202 14.74 0.59 -10.45
N ASN A 203 13.76 -0.21 -10.87
CA ASN A 203 12.35 0.19 -10.92
C ASN A 203 11.43 -0.89 -10.35
N VAL A 204 10.23 -0.48 -9.96
CA VAL A 204 9.19 -1.35 -9.41
C VAL A 204 8.07 -1.52 -10.42
N ILE A 205 7.60 -2.76 -10.55
CA ILE A 205 6.31 -3.04 -11.18
C ILE A 205 5.34 -3.59 -10.13
N ALA A 206 4.07 -3.21 -10.25
CA ALA A 206 2.94 -3.76 -9.51
C ALA A 206 1.98 -4.42 -10.52
N PRO A 207 2.32 -5.63 -10.97
CA PRO A 207 1.56 -6.28 -12.03
C PRO A 207 0.22 -6.81 -11.52
N ILE A 208 -0.77 -6.77 -12.41
CA ILE A 208 -2.04 -7.49 -12.28
C ILE A 208 -2.12 -8.46 -13.46
N ALA A 209 -1.92 -9.73 -13.16
CA ALA A 209 -1.90 -10.78 -14.15
C ALA A 209 -2.45 -12.09 -13.60
N ALA A 210 -3.07 -12.86 -14.48
CA ALA A 210 -3.45 -14.23 -14.27
C ALA A 210 -2.22 -15.06 -13.91
N SER A 211 -2.27 -15.65 -12.73
CA SER A 211 -1.31 -16.63 -12.24
C SER A 211 -2.08 -17.73 -11.52
N ARG A 212 -1.39 -18.83 -11.18
CA ARG A 212 -1.95 -19.83 -10.26
C ARG A 212 -2.46 -19.21 -8.95
N MET A 213 -1.92 -18.05 -8.56
CA MET A 213 -2.28 -17.32 -7.35
C MET A 213 -3.53 -16.44 -7.53
N THR A 214 -3.77 -15.84 -8.70
CA THR A 214 -4.99 -15.05 -8.92
C THR A 214 -6.19 -15.90 -9.35
N GLN A 215 -5.94 -17.11 -9.87
CA GLN A 215 -6.97 -18.11 -10.21
C GLN A 215 -7.87 -18.50 -9.03
N THR A 216 -7.41 -18.34 -7.79
CA THR A 216 -8.19 -18.66 -6.59
C THR A 216 -9.11 -17.53 -6.14
N VAL A 217 -9.01 -16.34 -6.74
CA VAL A 217 -9.70 -15.12 -6.28
C VAL A 217 -10.45 -14.36 -7.38
N MET A 218 -10.19 -14.64 -8.66
CA MET A 218 -10.81 -13.94 -9.79
C MET A 218 -11.65 -14.89 -10.67
N PRO A 219 -12.75 -14.41 -11.29
CA PRO A 219 -13.51 -15.17 -12.27
C PRO A 219 -12.69 -15.57 -13.53
N PRO A 220 -12.99 -16.71 -14.17
CA PRO A 220 -12.25 -17.19 -15.37
C PRO A 220 -12.19 -16.19 -16.53
N ASP A 221 -13.28 -15.51 -16.83
CA ASP A 221 -13.39 -14.50 -17.91
C ASP A 221 -12.50 -13.27 -17.65
N VAL A 222 -12.31 -12.89 -16.39
CA VAL A 222 -11.36 -11.84 -15.99
C VAL A 222 -9.93 -12.33 -16.17
N LEU A 223 -9.65 -13.57 -15.79
CA LEU A 223 -8.30 -14.17 -15.88
C LEU A 223 -7.83 -14.33 -17.33
N GLU A 224 -8.72 -14.67 -18.26
CA GLU A 224 -8.41 -14.77 -19.70
C GLU A 224 -7.87 -13.45 -20.27
N ASN A 225 -8.33 -12.32 -19.73
CA ASN A 225 -7.93 -10.98 -20.15
C ASN A 225 -6.68 -10.46 -19.41
N LEU A 226 -6.23 -11.11 -18.34
CA LEU A 226 -5.09 -10.70 -17.53
C LEU A 226 -3.81 -11.48 -17.90
N LYS A 227 -3.53 -11.65 -19.19
CA LYS A 227 -2.33 -12.39 -19.65
C LYS A 227 -1.02 -11.77 -19.12
N PRO A 228 -0.02 -12.59 -18.76
CA PRO A 228 1.33 -12.10 -18.40
C PRO A 228 1.95 -11.15 -19.44
N ASP A 229 1.61 -11.34 -20.72
CA ASP A 229 2.11 -10.57 -21.84
C ASP A 229 1.79 -9.06 -21.75
N TRP A 230 0.80 -8.67 -20.95
CA TRP A 230 0.50 -7.25 -20.72
C TRP A 230 1.56 -6.52 -19.89
N VAL A 231 2.40 -7.25 -19.16
CA VAL A 231 3.42 -6.69 -18.27
C VAL A 231 4.78 -6.63 -18.93
N VAL A 232 5.08 -7.61 -19.79
CA VAL A 232 6.39 -7.81 -20.43
C VAL A 232 6.89 -6.57 -21.19
N PRO A 233 6.08 -5.90 -22.03
CA PRO A 233 6.53 -4.72 -22.79
C PRO A 233 7.03 -3.57 -21.92
N LEU A 234 6.36 -3.29 -20.80
CA LEU A 234 6.79 -2.26 -19.85
C LEU A 234 8.16 -2.59 -19.27
N VAL A 235 8.33 -3.84 -18.81
CA VAL A 235 9.59 -4.32 -18.24
C VAL A 235 10.72 -4.21 -19.26
N ALA A 236 10.47 -4.60 -20.51
CA ALA A 236 11.41 -4.47 -21.61
C ALA A 236 11.86 -3.01 -21.81
N VAL A 237 10.94 -2.06 -21.82
CA VAL A 237 11.26 -0.62 -21.93
C VAL A 237 12.12 -0.16 -20.75
N LEU A 238 11.77 -0.53 -19.52
CA LEU A 238 12.48 -0.11 -18.31
C LEU A 238 13.92 -0.64 -18.25
N VAL A 239 14.18 -1.82 -18.80
CA VAL A 239 15.51 -2.46 -18.76
C VAL A 239 16.31 -2.32 -20.06
N HIS A 240 15.75 -1.68 -21.09
CA HIS A 240 16.48 -1.46 -22.34
C HIS A 240 17.62 -0.44 -22.15
N PRO A 241 18.77 -0.58 -22.84
CA PRO A 241 19.86 0.39 -22.79
C PRO A 241 19.49 1.84 -23.12
N SER A 242 18.42 2.05 -23.90
CA SER A 242 17.91 3.40 -24.20
C SER A 242 17.25 4.08 -23.01
N ASN A 243 16.84 3.34 -21.97
CA ASN A 243 16.43 3.95 -20.72
C ASN A 243 17.67 4.47 -19.99
N THR A 244 17.82 5.79 -19.93
CA THR A 244 18.94 6.49 -19.30
C THR A 244 18.53 7.30 -18.07
N GLN A 245 17.24 7.41 -17.78
CA GLN A 245 16.72 8.34 -16.77
C GLN A 245 15.66 7.72 -15.85
N GLU A 246 14.86 6.76 -16.32
CA GLU A 246 13.77 6.21 -15.53
C GLU A 246 14.32 5.21 -14.51
N THR A 247 14.36 5.63 -13.25
CA THR A 247 14.83 4.86 -12.10
C THR A 247 14.10 5.32 -10.84
N GLY A 248 13.93 4.42 -9.87
CA GLY A 248 13.16 4.68 -8.65
C GLY A 248 11.65 4.76 -8.90
N SER A 249 11.19 4.42 -10.11
CA SER A 249 9.79 4.59 -10.50
C SER A 249 8.96 3.35 -10.24
N ILE A 250 7.68 3.58 -10.01
CA ILE A 250 6.69 2.57 -9.67
C ILE A 250 5.63 2.57 -10.76
N PHE A 251 5.34 1.40 -11.32
CA PHE A 251 4.32 1.27 -12.36
C PHE A 251 3.30 0.19 -12.01
N GLU A 252 2.02 0.50 -12.19
CA GLU A 252 0.95 -0.49 -12.26
C GLU A 252 0.74 -0.90 -13.71
N CYS A 253 0.53 -2.19 -13.95
CA CYS A 253 0.28 -2.70 -15.29
C CYS A 253 -0.49 -4.02 -15.28
N GLY A 254 -1.39 -4.20 -16.24
CA GLY A 254 -2.21 -5.41 -16.39
C GLY A 254 -3.35 -5.17 -17.36
N GLY A 255 -3.89 -6.24 -17.97
CA GLY A 255 -5.05 -6.14 -18.88
C GLY A 255 -4.93 -5.07 -19.98
N GLY A 256 -3.71 -4.84 -20.49
CA GLY A 256 -3.42 -3.82 -21.49
C GLY A 256 -3.36 -2.38 -20.97
N HIS A 257 -3.55 -2.10 -19.68
CA HIS A 257 -3.36 -0.75 -19.11
C HIS A 257 -2.02 -0.64 -18.37
N MET A 258 -1.39 0.53 -18.45
CA MET A 258 -0.15 0.88 -17.76
C MET A 258 -0.23 2.29 -17.19
N ALA A 259 0.13 2.48 -15.93
CA ALA A 259 0.19 3.78 -15.26
C ALA A 259 1.39 3.88 -14.32
N LYS A 260 1.88 5.10 -14.11
CA LYS A 260 2.98 5.41 -13.20
C LYS A 260 2.42 5.94 -11.88
N LEU A 261 3.04 5.57 -10.77
CA LEU A 261 2.73 6.07 -9.43
C LEU A 261 3.87 6.95 -8.90
N ARG A 262 3.49 7.92 -8.07
CA ARG A 262 4.41 8.71 -7.25
C ARG A 262 3.78 9.02 -5.90
N TRP A 263 4.61 9.41 -4.95
CA TRP A 263 4.14 9.96 -3.69
C TRP A 263 3.61 11.39 -3.88
N GLU A 264 2.47 11.65 -3.27
CA GLU A 264 1.87 12.97 -3.16
C GLU A 264 1.70 13.29 -1.69
N ARG A 265 2.24 14.42 -1.26
CA ARG A 265 2.24 14.88 0.12
C ARG A 265 1.44 16.17 0.23
N ALA A 266 0.45 16.17 1.12
CA ALA A 266 -0.35 17.35 1.44
C ALA A 266 0.56 18.52 1.86
N LYS A 267 0.06 19.75 1.71
CA LYS A 267 0.75 20.94 2.23
C LYS A 267 0.97 20.83 3.74
N GLY A 268 -0.02 20.27 4.43
CA GLY A 268 0.01 19.99 5.86
C GLY A 268 -0.37 21.19 6.71
N ALA A 269 -0.59 20.92 7.99
CA ALA A 269 -0.80 21.94 9.00
C ALA A 269 0.52 22.31 9.64
N LEU A 270 0.84 23.61 9.67
CA LEU A 270 1.94 24.16 10.46
C LEU A 270 1.38 24.88 11.68
N LEU A 271 1.84 24.49 12.86
CA LEU A 271 1.45 25.05 14.15
C LEU A 271 2.69 25.47 14.93
N ARG A 272 2.54 26.35 15.92
CA ARG A 272 3.69 26.81 16.70
C ARG A 272 4.32 25.65 17.46
N ALA A 273 5.62 25.46 17.32
CA ALA A 273 6.37 24.34 17.90
C ALA A 273 6.81 24.63 19.36
N ASP A 274 5.85 24.71 20.27
CA ASP A 274 6.08 24.86 21.72
C ASP A 274 5.05 24.05 22.53
N ASP A 275 4.94 24.30 23.84
CA ASP A 275 4.03 23.58 24.73
C ASP A 275 2.55 23.72 24.37
N SER A 276 2.18 24.72 23.55
CA SER A 276 0.82 24.86 23.02
C SER A 276 0.54 23.88 21.86
N TYR A 277 1.56 23.24 21.28
CA TYR A 277 1.41 22.19 20.26
C TYR A 277 0.89 20.91 20.90
N THR A 278 -0.43 20.82 21.02
CA THR A 278 -1.15 19.71 21.66
C THR A 278 -1.94 18.90 20.64
N PRO A 279 -2.34 17.65 20.96
CA PRO A 279 -3.19 16.85 20.07
C PRO A 279 -4.49 17.57 19.70
N GLY A 280 -5.10 18.31 20.65
CA GLY A 280 -6.30 19.11 20.40
C GLY A 280 -6.05 20.28 19.46
N ALA A 281 -4.90 20.97 19.60
CA ALA A 281 -4.52 22.05 18.69
C ALA A 281 -4.32 21.50 17.26
N LEU A 282 -3.63 20.38 17.11
CA LEU A 282 -3.48 19.72 15.81
C LEU A 282 -4.83 19.27 15.23
N LEU A 283 -5.73 18.72 16.06
CA LEU A 283 -7.07 18.33 15.65
C LEU A 283 -7.88 19.52 15.11
N SER A 284 -7.74 20.71 15.70
CA SER A 284 -8.38 21.94 15.18
C SER A 284 -7.92 22.35 13.78
N LYS A 285 -6.79 21.80 13.31
CA LYS A 285 -6.21 22.01 11.98
C LYS A 285 -6.19 20.73 11.14
N TRP A 286 -7.00 19.73 11.51
CA TRP A 286 -6.96 18.42 10.86
C TRP A 286 -7.27 18.48 9.37
N ASP A 287 -8.18 19.37 8.94
CA ASP A 287 -8.49 19.55 7.52
C ASP A 287 -7.23 19.95 6.74
N SER A 288 -6.40 20.86 7.28
CA SER A 288 -5.13 21.26 6.66
C SER A 288 -4.08 20.14 6.64
N VAL A 289 -4.08 19.22 7.61
CA VAL A 289 -3.20 18.04 7.59
C VAL A 289 -3.48 17.16 6.37
N ASN A 290 -4.74 17.11 5.92
CA ASN A 290 -5.22 16.24 4.84
C ASN A 290 -5.60 17.05 3.58
N ASP A 291 -5.13 18.29 3.46
CA ASP A 291 -5.42 19.16 2.32
C ASP A 291 -4.42 18.95 1.16
N PHE A 292 -4.94 18.40 0.07
CA PHE A 292 -4.22 18.14 -1.17
C PHE A 292 -4.54 19.16 -2.28
N SER A 293 -5.06 20.35 -1.95
CA SER A 293 -5.28 21.42 -2.93
C SER A 293 -3.96 22.01 -3.46
N GLU A 294 -2.91 22.03 -2.63
CA GLU A 294 -1.55 22.47 -2.96
C GLU A 294 -0.50 21.41 -2.57
N PRO A 295 -0.52 20.22 -3.18
CA PRO A 295 0.35 19.12 -2.77
C PRO A 295 1.76 19.28 -3.32
N SER A 296 2.71 18.57 -2.70
CA SER A 296 4.06 18.38 -3.19
C SER A 296 4.29 16.94 -3.67
N TYR A 297 5.29 16.73 -4.53
CA TYR A 297 5.65 15.43 -5.09
C TYR A 297 7.09 15.06 -4.71
N PRO A 298 7.33 14.75 -3.43
CA PRO A 298 8.68 14.61 -2.88
C PRO A 298 9.40 13.34 -3.35
N THR A 299 10.72 13.44 -3.43
CA THR A 299 11.67 12.32 -3.55
C THR A 299 12.61 12.23 -2.33
N GLY A 300 12.26 12.95 -1.26
CA GLY A 300 13.04 13.11 -0.04
C GLY A 300 12.26 13.82 1.07
N VAL A 301 12.94 14.04 2.20
CA VAL A 301 12.37 14.67 3.40
C VAL A 301 11.88 16.10 3.13
N ALA A 302 10.89 16.54 3.90
CA ALA A 302 10.53 17.96 3.97
C ALA A 302 11.70 18.79 4.55
N ASN A 303 11.69 20.10 4.30
CA ASN A 303 12.65 21.02 4.90
C ASN A 303 12.27 21.33 6.36
N PHE A 304 12.59 20.41 7.27
CA PHE A 304 12.21 20.52 8.69
C PHE A 304 12.84 21.71 9.41
N MET A 305 13.95 22.27 8.91
CA MET A 305 14.54 23.50 9.45
C MET A 305 13.67 24.71 9.11
N GLU A 306 13.34 24.90 7.84
CA GLU A 306 12.46 25.98 7.39
C GLU A 306 11.09 25.89 8.07
N LEU A 307 10.50 24.69 8.14
CA LEU A 307 9.25 24.46 8.87
C LEU A 307 9.38 24.86 10.35
N LEU A 308 10.49 24.55 11.02
CA LEU A 308 10.70 24.93 12.41
C LEU A 308 10.82 26.44 12.58
N GLU A 309 11.58 27.11 11.71
CA GLU A 309 11.73 28.56 11.72
C GLU A 309 10.40 29.28 11.49
N GLU A 310 9.58 28.78 10.56
CA GLU A 310 8.24 29.30 10.31
C GLU A 310 7.29 29.03 11.49
N ALA A 311 7.31 27.81 12.04
CA ALA A 311 6.52 27.45 13.22
C ALA A 311 6.82 28.36 14.41
N GLN A 312 8.09 28.70 14.64
CA GLN A 312 8.49 29.59 15.75
C GLN A 312 7.98 31.03 15.60
N LYS A 313 7.68 31.48 14.37
CA LYS A 313 7.12 32.82 14.09
C LYS A 313 5.61 32.88 14.32
N LEU A 314 4.92 31.73 14.37
CA LEU A 314 3.48 31.67 14.60
C LEU A 314 3.13 32.08 16.04
N PRO A 315 1.93 32.62 16.30
CA PRO A 315 1.44 32.84 17.67
C PRO A 315 1.20 31.52 18.42
N ALA A 316 1.08 31.59 19.75
CA ALA A 316 0.67 30.43 20.55
C ALA A 316 -0.58 29.75 19.99
N ASN A 317 -0.57 28.42 19.94
CA ASN A 317 -1.71 27.68 19.42
C ASN A 317 -2.91 27.84 20.37
N PRO A 318 -4.12 28.07 19.86
CA PRO A 318 -5.31 28.22 20.70
C PRO A 318 -5.54 26.99 21.59
N PRO A 319 -5.97 27.17 22.86
CA PRO A 319 -6.37 26.06 23.71
C PRO A 319 -7.47 25.23 23.05
N ALA A 320 -7.32 23.91 23.07
CA ALA A 320 -8.25 22.97 22.48
C ALA A 320 -8.44 21.74 23.36
N LYS A 321 -9.58 21.07 23.22
CA LYS A 321 -9.87 19.83 23.94
C LYS A 321 -8.88 18.75 23.50
N ASN A 322 -8.18 18.18 24.47
CA ASN A 322 -7.25 17.07 24.24
C ASN A 322 -7.92 15.71 24.48
N PRO A 323 -7.36 14.62 23.92
CA PRO A 323 -7.74 13.26 24.26
C PRO A 323 -7.64 12.95 25.75
N ASP A 324 -8.50 12.07 26.23
CA ASP A 324 -8.47 11.48 27.57
C ASP A 324 -8.35 9.96 27.43
N PHE A 325 -7.32 9.39 28.03
CA PHE A 325 -7.00 7.97 28.02
C PHE A 325 -7.21 7.30 29.37
N LYS A 326 -7.95 7.92 30.30
CA LYS A 326 -8.32 7.27 31.57
C LYS A 326 -8.93 5.90 31.32
N GLY A 327 -8.37 4.90 32.00
CA GLY A 327 -8.76 3.50 31.88
C GLY A 327 -8.25 2.79 30.63
N LYS A 328 -7.43 3.43 29.78
CA LYS A 328 -6.75 2.80 28.64
C LYS A 328 -5.32 2.41 28.99
N VAL A 329 -4.83 1.35 28.34
CA VAL A 329 -3.44 0.91 28.45
C VAL A 329 -2.71 1.12 27.13
N ALA A 330 -1.60 1.86 27.18
CA ALA A 330 -0.73 2.14 26.05
C ALA A 330 0.61 1.40 26.18
N LEU A 331 0.96 0.62 25.18
CA LEU A 331 2.25 -0.07 25.07
C LEU A 331 3.11 0.61 24.01
N ILE A 332 4.33 1.00 24.39
CA ILE A 332 5.26 1.69 23.49
C ILE A 332 6.57 0.91 23.45
N THR A 333 6.97 0.47 22.25
CA THR A 333 8.25 -0.22 22.04
C THR A 333 9.38 0.75 21.72
N GLY A 334 10.58 0.46 22.20
CA GLY A 334 11.69 1.44 22.19
C GLY A 334 11.38 2.68 23.02
N GLY A 335 10.66 2.49 24.13
CA GLY A 335 10.14 3.54 25.00
C GLY A 335 11.15 4.09 26.01
N GLY A 336 12.37 3.56 26.09
CA GLY A 336 13.36 3.94 27.10
C GLY A 336 14.07 5.27 26.83
N ALA A 337 14.05 5.75 25.58
CA ALA A 337 14.72 7.00 25.19
C ALA A 337 14.07 7.68 23.97
N GLY A 338 14.54 8.89 23.63
CA GLY A 338 14.18 9.60 22.39
C GLY A 338 12.67 9.75 22.17
N LEU A 339 12.22 9.47 20.95
CA LEU A 339 10.80 9.52 20.55
C LEU A 339 9.91 8.63 21.43
N GLY A 340 10.32 7.38 21.67
CA GLY A 340 9.51 6.44 22.45
C GLY A 340 9.30 6.92 23.89
N ARG A 341 10.34 7.46 24.53
CA ARG A 341 10.22 8.08 25.86
C ARG A 341 9.18 9.20 25.85
N ILE A 342 9.24 10.13 24.90
CA ILE A 342 8.27 11.23 24.85
C ILE A 342 6.84 10.71 24.58
N TYR A 343 6.66 9.67 23.77
CA TYR A 343 5.35 9.04 23.61
C TYR A 343 4.82 8.48 24.94
N CYS A 344 5.65 7.76 25.70
CA CYS A 344 5.29 7.25 27.02
C CYS A 344 4.82 8.38 27.96
N LEU A 345 5.59 9.48 28.04
CA LEU A 345 5.26 10.63 28.88
C LEU A 345 3.95 11.30 28.45
N GLN A 346 3.70 11.44 27.15
CA GLN A 346 2.49 12.07 26.64
C GLN A 346 1.25 11.20 26.88
N PHE A 347 1.33 9.87 26.69
CA PHE A 347 0.22 8.98 27.03
C PHE A 347 -0.09 9.00 28.53
N ALA A 348 0.92 9.00 29.39
CA ALA A 348 0.74 9.13 30.83
C ALA A 348 0.10 10.48 31.21
N LYS A 349 0.57 11.59 30.62
CA LYS A 349 0.01 12.94 30.80
C LYS A 349 -1.49 13.01 30.49
N TYR A 350 -1.94 12.26 29.48
CA TYR A 350 -3.35 12.19 29.09
C TYR A 350 -4.12 11.03 29.76
N GLY A 351 -3.56 10.42 30.82
CA GLY A 351 -4.29 9.50 31.72
C GLY A 351 -4.22 8.02 31.36
N ALA A 352 -3.40 7.62 30.37
CA ALA A 352 -3.18 6.21 30.07
C ALA A 352 -2.30 5.55 31.14
N LYS A 353 -2.51 4.26 31.38
CA LYS A 353 -1.50 3.41 32.03
C LYS A 353 -0.49 2.96 30.99
N VAL A 354 0.80 3.08 31.27
CA VAL A 354 1.85 2.96 30.25
C VAL A 354 2.72 1.73 30.46
N VAL A 355 2.89 0.93 29.41
CA VAL A 355 3.86 -0.16 29.35
C VAL A 355 5.04 0.32 28.53
N VAL A 356 6.17 0.53 29.21
CA VAL A 356 7.41 0.97 28.60
C VAL A 356 8.22 -0.26 28.22
N ASN A 357 8.26 -0.59 26.93
CA ASN A 357 9.16 -1.63 26.43
C ASN A 357 10.46 -1.01 25.90
N ASP A 358 11.60 -1.49 26.39
CA ASP A 358 12.91 -1.14 25.85
C ASP A 358 13.89 -2.32 26.03
N LEU A 359 14.79 -2.53 25.07
CA LEU A 359 15.77 -3.61 25.15
C LEU A 359 16.83 -3.34 26.25
N MET A 360 17.16 -2.07 26.45
CA MET A 360 18.27 -1.65 27.31
C MET A 360 17.79 -1.29 28.71
N ASN A 361 16.92 -0.28 28.82
CA ASN A 361 16.44 0.22 30.10
C ASN A 361 15.06 0.90 29.99
N PRO A 362 13.97 0.22 30.41
CA PRO A 362 12.67 0.85 30.53
C PRO A 362 12.46 1.62 31.85
N ASP A 363 13.27 1.35 32.88
CA ASP A 363 12.95 1.72 34.26
C ASP A 363 13.06 3.23 34.53
N ASP A 364 13.98 3.92 33.85
CA ASP A 364 14.16 5.37 34.01
C ASP A 364 12.89 6.13 33.62
N VAL A 365 12.27 5.73 32.51
CA VAL A 365 11.03 6.33 32.01
C VAL A 365 9.84 5.95 32.87
N VAL A 366 9.81 4.73 33.41
CA VAL A 366 8.79 4.30 34.37
C VAL A 366 8.84 5.17 35.64
N GLN A 367 10.04 5.36 36.21
CA GLN A 367 10.23 6.20 37.38
C GLN A 367 9.86 7.66 37.10
N GLU A 368 10.18 8.15 35.90
CA GLU A 368 9.79 9.50 35.48
C GLU A 368 8.26 9.66 35.42
N ILE A 369 7.55 8.71 34.81
CA ILE A 369 6.08 8.72 34.76
C ILE A 369 5.48 8.69 36.17
N GLN A 370 6.00 7.83 37.05
CA GLN A 370 5.53 7.71 38.43
C GLN A 370 5.77 8.99 39.24
N LYS A 371 6.92 9.66 39.06
CA LYS A 371 7.22 10.96 39.69
C LYS A 371 6.25 12.06 39.24
N LEU A 372 5.75 11.98 38.01
CA LEU A 372 4.74 12.88 37.46
C LEU A 372 3.30 12.47 37.84
N GLY A 373 3.12 11.44 38.68
CA GLY A 373 1.82 10.95 39.16
C GLY A 373 1.10 10.01 38.19
N GLY A 374 1.75 9.56 37.12
CA GLY A 374 1.21 8.57 36.20
C GLY A 374 1.47 7.12 36.64
N GLU A 375 0.79 6.18 35.98
CA GLU A 375 0.98 4.73 36.20
C GLU A 375 1.78 4.13 35.04
N ALA A 376 2.90 3.48 35.35
CA ALA A 376 3.70 2.77 34.36
C ALA A 376 4.36 1.49 34.89
N VAL A 377 4.62 0.56 33.98
CA VAL A 377 5.41 -0.66 34.20
C VAL A 377 6.44 -0.82 33.07
N GLY A 378 7.63 -1.32 33.41
CA GLY A 378 8.72 -1.56 32.46
C GLY A 378 8.75 -3.01 31.99
N VAL A 379 9.09 -3.23 30.73
CA VAL A 379 9.39 -4.57 30.18
C VAL A 379 10.68 -4.54 29.38
N LYS A 380 11.72 -5.15 29.94
CA LYS A 380 13.04 -5.27 29.31
C LYS A 380 13.08 -6.50 28.41
N ALA A 381 12.70 -6.34 27.16
CA ALA A 381 12.63 -7.41 26.17
C ALA A 381 12.82 -6.86 24.74
N SER A 382 13.23 -7.71 23.79
CA SER A 382 13.22 -7.34 22.38
C SER A 382 11.77 -7.15 21.91
N ALA A 383 11.55 -6.23 20.97
CA ALA A 383 10.25 -6.13 20.29
C ALA A 383 9.95 -7.40 19.46
N GLU A 384 10.96 -8.21 19.14
CA GLU A 384 10.79 -9.52 18.51
C GLU A 384 10.07 -10.52 19.45
N ASP A 385 10.19 -10.33 20.76
CA ASP A 385 9.54 -11.14 21.81
C ASP A 385 8.13 -10.62 22.12
N GLY A 386 7.33 -10.39 21.08
CA GLY A 386 6.02 -9.72 21.16
C GLY A 386 5.08 -10.30 22.23
N ASP A 387 5.11 -11.62 22.44
CA ASP A 387 4.30 -12.29 23.47
C ASP A 387 4.71 -11.85 24.89
N ALA A 388 6.01 -11.79 25.17
CA ALA A 388 6.52 -11.34 26.47
C ALA A 388 6.21 -9.84 26.70
N VAL A 389 6.38 -9.04 25.64
CA VAL A 389 6.09 -7.59 25.66
C VAL A 389 4.61 -7.33 25.95
N VAL A 390 3.69 -8.00 25.27
CA VAL A 390 2.24 -7.84 25.49
C VAL A 390 1.80 -8.47 26.81
N LYS A 391 2.39 -9.60 27.22
CA LYS A 391 2.09 -10.22 28.51
C LYS A 391 2.32 -9.25 29.68
N ALA A 392 3.36 -8.42 29.63
CA ALA A 392 3.59 -7.41 30.66
C ALA A 392 2.40 -6.43 30.83
N ALA A 393 1.73 -6.04 29.74
CA ALA A 393 0.53 -5.21 29.78
C ALA A 393 -0.64 -5.93 30.46
N ILE A 394 -0.83 -7.21 30.12
CA ILE A 394 -1.92 -8.03 30.64
C ILE A 394 -1.71 -8.37 32.11
N ASP A 395 -0.48 -8.71 32.52
CA ASP A 395 -0.15 -9.02 33.91
C ASP A 395 -0.32 -7.78 34.80
N ALA A 396 0.12 -6.61 34.34
CA ALA A 396 0.06 -5.38 35.13
C ALA A 396 -1.33 -4.75 35.18
N TYR A 397 -2.07 -4.77 34.07
CA TYR A 397 -3.28 -3.96 33.91
C TYR A 397 -4.50 -4.74 33.39
N GLY A 398 -4.35 -6.02 33.03
CA GLY A 398 -5.44 -6.88 32.55
C GLY A 398 -5.99 -6.54 31.17
N ARG A 399 -5.38 -5.57 30.46
CA ARG A 399 -5.86 -5.06 29.17
C ARG A 399 -4.74 -4.40 28.35
N ILE A 400 -4.99 -4.22 27.06
CA ILE A 400 -4.15 -3.43 26.15
C ILE A 400 -5.06 -2.75 25.12
N ASP A 401 -4.91 -1.44 24.92
CA ASP A 401 -5.78 -0.65 24.04
C ASP A 401 -5.01 0.02 22.90
N ILE A 402 -3.78 0.44 23.17
CA ILE A 402 -2.95 1.22 22.25
C ILE A 402 -1.57 0.55 22.13
N ILE A 403 -1.07 0.44 20.90
CA ILE A 403 0.32 0.04 20.62
C ILE A 403 0.99 1.09 19.75
N ILE A 404 2.15 1.56 20.19
CA ILE A 404 3.06 2.37 19.40
C ILE A 404 4.30 1.53 19.09
N ASN A 405 4.35 1.01 17.85
CA ASN A 405 5.51 0.26 17.38
C ASN A 405 6.59 1.25 16.92
N ASN A 406 7.53 1.54 17.81
CA ASN A 406 8.59 2.53 17.62
C ASN A 406 10.01 1.95 17.75
N ALA A 407 10.17 0.74 18.30
CA ALA A 407 11.48 0.09 18.42
C ALA A 407 12.28 0.11 17.10
N GLY A 408 13.60 0.32 17.22
CA GLY A 408 14.43 0.50 16.05
C GLY A 408 15.93 0.55 16.31
N ILE A 409 16.69 0.23 15.26
CA ILE A 409 18.15 0.27 15.21
C ILE A 409 18.61 0.76 13.83
N LEU A 410 19.87 1.21 13.72
CA LEU A 410 20.50 1.50 12.44
C LEU A 410 21.66 0.54 12.17
N ARG A 411 21.81 0.14 10.90
CA ARG A 411 22.97 -0.61 10.36
C ARG A 411 23.29 -0.04 8.98
N ASP A 412 23.52 1.27 8.96
CA ASP A 412 23.72 2.01 7.72
C ASP A 412 25.01 1.58 7.03
N LYS A 413 24.89 1.24 5.75
CA LYS A 413 26.00 0.83 4.91
C LYS A 413 25.59 0.96 3.44
N ALA A 414 26.47 1.53 2.61
CA ALA A 414 26.30 1.47 1.16
C ALA A 414 26.00 0.02 0.73
N PHE A 415 25.03 -0.18 -0.16
CA PHE A 415 24.48 -1.49 -0.50
C PHE A 415 25.57 -2.50 -0.88
N ALA A 416 26.60 -2.06 -1.61
CA ALA A 416 27.73 -2.89 -2.00
C ALA A 416 28.55 -3.47 -0.83
N ASN A 417 28.49 -2.84 0.34
CA ASN A 417 29.25 -3.22 1.53
C ASN A 417 28.33 -3.73 2.65
N MET A 418 27.02 -3.80 2.41
CA MET A 418 26.05 -4.31 3.37
C MET A 418 26.12 -5.84 3.42
N ASP A 419 26.28 -6.40 4.61
CA ASP A 419 26.26 -7.85 4.83
C ASP A 419 24.87 -8.37 5.22
N ASP A 420 24.70 -9.69 5.18
CA ASP A 420 23.41 -10.34 5.45
C ASP A 420 22.94 -10.07 6.88
N LYS A 421 23.86 -10.02 7.86
CA LYS A 421 23.54 -9.78 9.27
C LYS A 421 23.00 -8.36 9.48
N GLN A 422 23.60 -7.37 8.83
CA GLN A 422 23.13 -5.98 8.86
C GLN A 422 21.75 -5.83 8.22
N PHE A 423 21.49 -6.58 7.15
CA PHE A 423 20.18 -6.58 6.50
C PHE A 423 19.13 -7.21 7.41
N ASP A 424 19.39 -8.42 7.89
CA ASP A 424 18.46 -9.21 8.71
C ASP A 424 18.14 -8.52 10.03
N GLN A 425 19.15 -8.08 10.79
CA GLN A 425 18.92 -7.42 12.08
C GLN A 425 17.97 -6.21 11.98
N VAL A 426 18.06 -5.43 10.90
CA VAL A 426 17.19 -4.28 10.69
C VAL A 426 15.77 -4.73 10.34
N LEU A 427 15.59 -5.72 9.48
CA LEU A 427 14.26 -6.26 9.17
C LEU A 427 13.62 -6.92 10.40
N ASP A 428 14.40 -7.65 11.19
CA ASP A 428 13.94 -8.36 12.38
C ASP A 428 13.43 -7.39 13.44
N VAL A 429 14.23 -6.38 13.81
CA VAL A 429 13.81 -5.40 14.83
C VAL A 429 12.63 -4.56 14.34
N HIS A 430 12.69 -4.05 13.11
CA HIS A 430 11.70 -3.08 12.65
C HIS A 430 10.42 -3.72 12.13
N LEU A 431 10.54 -4.63 11.16
CA LEU A 431 9.39 -5.17 10.46
C LEU A 431 8.84 -6.40 11.19
N ARG A 432 9.70 -7.36 11.55
CA ARG A 432 9.28 -8.56 12.30
C ARG A 432 8.85 -8.21 13.72
N GLY A 433 9.57 -7.33 14.43
CA GLY A 433 9.19 -6.86 15.77
C GLY A 433 7.83 -6.15 15.79
N THR A 434 7.57 -5.25 14.83
CA THR A 434 6.25 -4.63 14.65
C THR A 434 5.15 -5.68 14.45
N TYR A 435 5.41 -6.69 13.61
CA TYR A 435 4.50 -7.82 13.43
C TYR A 435 4.26 -8.58 14.74
N LYS A 436 5.32 -8.99 15.44
CA LYS A 436 5.24 -9.83 16.64
C LYS A 436 4.44 -9.16 17.76
N VAL A 437 4.71 -7.89 18.04
CA VAL A 437 4.00 -7.13 19.09
C VAL A 437 2.52 -6.96 18.73
N THR A 438 2.23 -6.54 17.49
CA THR A 438 0.84 -6.37 17.05
C THR A 438 0.09 -7.71 17.00
N LYS A 439 0.76 -8.79 16.60
CA LYS A 439 0.20 -10.14 16.55
C LYS A 439 -0.19 -10.63 17.94
N ALA A 440 0.67 -10.45 18.95
CA ALA A 440 0.41 -10.83 20.33
C ALA A 440 -0.78 -10.05 20.94
N ALA A 441 -0.92 -8.76 20.60
CA ALA A 441 -2.02 -7.93 21.10
C ALA A 441 -3.35 -8.11 20.36
N TRP A 442 -3.32 -8.56 19.10
CA TRP A 442 -4.49 -8.61 18.23
C TRP A 442 -5.69 -9.38 18.80
N PRO A 443 -5.53 -10.55 19.46
CA PRO A 443 -6.65 -11.26 20.09
C PRO A 443 -7.38 -10.42 21.15
N TYR A 444 -6.66 -9.59 21.90
CA TYR A 444 -7.24 -8.70 22.91
C TYR A 444 -8.04 -7.59 22.24
N PHE A 445 -7.49 -6.96 21.19
CA PHE A 445 -8.20 -5.93 20.43
C PHE A 445 -9.50 -6.46 19.81
N LEU A 446 -9.45 -7.67 19.22
CA LEU A 446 -10.63 -8.33 18.65
C LEU A 446 -11.70 -8.61 19.72
N LYS A 447 -11.29 -9.11 20.89
CA LYS A 447 -12.21 -9.39 22.01
C LYS A 447 -12.86 -8.11 22.54
N GLN A 448 -12.07 -7.03 22.65
CA GLN A 448 -12.52 -5.74 23.16
C GLN A 448 -13.35 -4.94 22.14
N LYS A 449 -13.27 -5.28 20.85
CA LYS A 449 -13.75 -4.43 19.74
C LYS A 449 -13.18 -3.01 19.83
N TYR A 450 -11.91 -2.94 20.18
CA TYR A 450 -11.17 -1.69 20.34
C TYR A 450 -9.67 -1.94 20.21
N GLY A 451 -9.01 -1.17 19.36
CA GLY A 451 -7.55 -1.12 19.30
C GLY A 451 -7.06 0.10 18.53
N ARG A 452 -5.90 0.62 18.92
CA ARG A 452 -5.25 1.75 18.24
C ARG A 452 -3.80 1.40 18.03
N VAL A 453 -3.36 1.36 16.79
CA VAL A 453 -1.98 1.01 16.43
C VAL A 453 -1.37 2.14 15.63
N VAL A 454 -0.25 2.66 16.09
CA VAL A 454 0.58 3.59 15.33
C VAL A 454 1.93 2.95 15.09
N ASN A 455 2.23 2.73 13.81
CA ASN A 455 3.48 2.13 13.38
C ASN A 455 4.45 3.19 12.87
N THR A 456 5.72 3.10 13.26
CA THR A 456 6.74 4.07 12.87
C THR A 456 7.45 3.62 11.59
N THR A 457 7.07 4.20 10.44
CA THR A 457 7.85 4.11 9.19
C THR A 457 8.96 5.16 9.16
N SER A 458 9.46 5.55 8.00
CA SER A 458 10.42 6.62 7.81
C SER A 458 10.33 7.18 6.39
N THR A 459 10.70 8.44 6.21
CA THR A 459 10.99 9.07 4.92
C THR A 459 12.07 8.32 4.13
N SER A 460 13.04 7.66 4.79
CA SER A 460 13.96 6.74 4.13
C SER A 460 13.25 5.50 3.58
N GLY A 461 12.18 5.04 4.24
CA GLY A 461 11.34 3.94 3.76
C GLY A 461 10.51 4.30 2.53
N ILE A 462 9.88 5.48 2.55
CA ILE A 462 8.98 5.90 1.48
C ILE A 462 9.67 6.65 0.34
N TYR A 463 10.92 7.12 0.48
CA TYR A 463 11.62 7.81 -0.61
C TYR A 463 12.97 7.17 -0.97
N GLY A 464 13.38 6.13 -0.25
CA GLY A 464 14.74 5.58 -0.28
C GLY A 464 15.79 6.54 0.27
N ASN A 465 16.91 6.00 0.76
CA ASN A 465 18.06 6.81 1.16
C ASN A 465 19.37 6.05 0.94
N PHE A 466 20.40 6.72 0.43
CA PHE A 466 21.70 6.10 0.16
C PHE A 466 22.25 5.45 1.44
N GLY A 467 22.67 4.19 1.36
CA GLY A 467 23.24 3.46 2.49
C GLY A 467 22.22 2.85 3.45
N GLN A 468 20.93 2.92 3.13
CA GLN A 468 19.85 2.46 4.01
C GLN A 468 18.94 1.43 3.32
N ALA A 469 19.47 0.58 2.43
CA ALA A 469 18.66 -0.37 1.67
C ALA A 469 17.86 -1.34 2.57
N ASN A 470 18.45 -1.80 3.67
CA ASN A 470 17.80 -2.60 4.71
C ASN A 470 16.70 -1.82 5.45
N TYR A 471 17.03 -0.63 5.94
CA TYR A 471 16.11 0.21 6.71
C TYR A 471 14.94 0.69 5.84
N ALA A 472 15.20 1.09 4.60
CA ALA A 472 14.18 1.49 3.66
C ALA A 472 13.22 0.34 3.33
N ALA A 473 13.75 -0.87 3.09
CA ALA A 473 12.93 -2.06 2.88
C ALA A 473 12.04 -2.35 4.11
N ALA A 474 12.61 -2.36 5.31
CA ALA A 474 11.86 -2.63 6.54
C ALA A 474 10.76 -1.57 6.79
N LYS A 475 11.11 -0.28 6.71
CA LYS A 475 10.19 0.83 6.99
C LYS A 475 9.08 0.93 5.94
N CYS A 476 9.36 0.73 4.66
CA CYS A 476 8.31 0.67 3.64
C CYS A 476 7.44 -0.59 3.81
N GLY A 477 8.02 -1.72 4.23
CA GLY A 477 7.27 -2.93 4.56
C GLY A 477 6.28 -2.74 5.72
N ILE A 478 6.64 -1.94 6.73
CA ILE A 478 5.74 -1.56 7.82
C ILE A 478 4.50 -0.84 7.28
N LEU A 479 4.64 0.04 6.28
CA LEU A 479 3.50 0.74 5.69
C LEU A 479 2.55 -0.26 4.98
N GLY A 480 3.09 -1.26 4.28
CA GLY A 480 2.31 -2.31 3.63
C GLY A 480 1.55 -3.16 4.65
N PHE A 481 2.23 -3.53 5.73
CA PHE A 481 1.64 -4.22 6.89
C PHE A 481 0.49 -3.41 7.50
N SER A 482 0.71 -2.12 7.78
CA SER A 482 -0.28 -1.22 8.38
C SER A 482 -1.53 -1.08 7.50
N ARG A 483 -1.37 -0.91 6.18
CA ARG A 483 -2.50 -0.75 5.25
C ARG A 483 -3.37 -2.01 5.21
N ALA A 484 -2.76 -3.20 5.21
CA ALA A 484 -3.50 -4.45 5.27
C ALA A 484 -4.25 -4.59 6.60
N LEU A 485 -3.59 -4.33 7.74
CA LEU A 485 -4.23 -4.40 9.05
C LEU A 485 -5.35 -3.37 9.24
N ALA A 486 -5.21 -2.17 8.69
CA ALA A 486 -6.26 -1.16 8.74
C ALA A 486 -7.58 -1.72 8.16
N ARG A 487 -7.51 -2.49 7.07
CA ARG A 487 -8.67 -3.14 6.45
C ARG A 487 -9.22 -4.28 7.30
N GLU A 488 -8.33 -5.13 7.85
CA GLU A 488 -8.77 -6.25 8.70
C GLU A 488 -9.40 -5.79 10.02
N GLY A 489 -8.87 -4.71 10.58
CA GLY A 489 -9.21 -4.18 11.90
C GLY A 489 -10.43 -3.26 11.95
N GLN A 490 -10.71 -2.52 10.86
CA GLN A 490 -11.71 -1.44 10.87
C GLN A 490 -13.09 -1.91 11.35
N LYS A 491 -13.57 -3.08 10.91
CA LYS A 491 -14.87 -3.64 11.34
C LYS A 491 -14.95 -3.99 12.83
N TYR A 492 -13.81 -4.07 13.51
CA TYR A 492 -13.68 -4.32 14.95
C TYR A 492 -13.29 -3.06 15.73
N ASN A 493 -13.39 -1.86 15.11
CA ASN A 493 -12.91 -0.61 15.71
C ASN A 493 -11.43 -0.69 16.14
N ILE A 494 -10.63 -1.38 15.31
CA ILE A 494 -9.18 -1.40 15.41
C ILE A 494 -8.65 -0.50 14.30
N LEU A 495 -8.03 0.62 14.68
CA LEU A 495 -7.48 1.60 13.75
C LEU A 495 -5.96 1.47 13.71
N VAL A 496 -5.40 1.47 12.51
CA VAL A 496 -3.97 1.29 12.28
C VAL A 496 -3.47 2.39 11.35
N ASN A 497 -2.59 3.25 11.83
CA ASN A 497 -1.97 4.33 11.05
C ASN A 497 -0.45 4.23 11.08
N THR A 498 0.20 4.91 10.14
CA THR A 498 1.65 4.93 10.02
C THR A 498 2.16 6.36 10.07
N ILE A 499 3.26 6.58 10.78
CA ILE A 499 3.94 7.89 10.82
C ILE A 499 5.39 7.78 10.34
N ALA A 500 5.85 8.80 9.63
CA ALA A 500 7.24 9.03 9.24
C ALA A 500 7.76 10.26 10.00
N PRO A 501 8.28 10.08 11.23
CA PRO A 501 8.67 11.20 12.06
C PRO A 501 10.04 11.78 11.68
N ASN A 502 10.21 13.07 11.92
CA ASN A 502 11.49 13.74 11.98
C ASN A 502 11.71 14.29 13.40
N ALA A 503 12.78 13.83 14.05
CA ALA A 503 13.19 14.29 15.36
C ALA A 503 14.68 14.04 15.61
N GLY A 504 15.27 14.87 16.46
CA GLY A 504 16.56 14.68 17.09
C GLY A 504 16.50 13.55 18.11
N THR A 505 17.27 12.50 17.85
CA THR A 505 17.38 11.30 18.68
C THR A 505 18.81 10.78 18.62
N ASN A 506 19.12 9.76 19.41
CA ASN A 506 20.42 9.07 19.31
C ASN A 506 20.66 8.49 17.91
N MET A 507 19.60 8.07 17.19
CA MET A 507 19.73 7.55 15.82
C MET A 507 20.05 8.66 14.82
N THR A 508 19.47 9.86 14.96
CA THR A 508 19.70 10.96 14.00
C THR A 508 20.98 11.74 14.31
N ARG A 509 21.48 11.67 15.55
CA ARG A 509 22.78 12.25 15.94
C ARG A 509 23.97 11.72 15.12
N THR A 510 23.85 10.54 14.50
CA THR A 510 24.92 10.01 13.62
C THR A 510 24.99 10.71 12.26
N ILE A 511 23.96 11.47 11.89
CA ILE A 511 23.83 12.13 10.57
C ILE A 511 23.43 13.61 10.66
N MET A 512 23.18 14.15 11.85
CA MET A 512 22.80 15.55 12.08
C MET A 512 23.76 16.23 13.08
N PRO A 513 24.07 17.53 12.90
CA PRO A 513 24.74 18.33 13.92
C PRO A 513 23.94 18.37 15.23
N GLU A 514 24.63 18.48 16.37
CA GLU A 514 24.00 18.45 17.70
C GLU A 514 22.95 19.57 17.87
N GLU A 515 23.19 20.76 17.33
CA GLU A 515 22.24 21.87 17.37
C GLU A 515 20.90 21.52 16.71
N MET A 516 20.93 20.81 15.57
CA MET A 516 19.72 20.33 14.90
C MET A 516 19.04 19.22 15.72
N VAL A 517 19.82 18.33 16.34
CA VAL A 517 19.29 17.29 17.24
C VAL A 517 18.55 17.92 18.42
N GLN A 518 19.06 19.01 18.98
CA GLN A 518 18.38 19.72 20.07
C GLN A 518 17.16 20.52 19.60
N ALA A 519 17.21 21.07 18.38
CA ALA A 519 16.11 21.84 17.80
C ALA A 519 14.91 20.95 17.41
N PHE A 520 15.13 19.77 16.84
CA PHE A 520 14.07 18.86 16.42
C PHE A 520 13.55 18.01 17.59
N LYS A 521 12.89 18.65 18.55
CA LYS A 521 12.41 17.97 19.75
C LYS A 521 11.41 16.85 19.39
N PRO A 522 11.52 15.65 20.00
CA PRO A 522 10.53 14.59 19.81
C PRO A 522 9.12 15.00 20.26
N ASP A 523 8.98 16.01 21.12
CA ASP A 523 7.73 16.64 21.51
C ASP A 523 6.93 17.19 20.31
N TYR A 524 7.61 17.55 19.21
CA TYR A 524 6.96 18.03 17.99
C TYR A 524 6.39 16.91 17.11
N VAL A 525 6.50 15.65 17.54
CA VAL A 525 5.92 14.48 16.87
C VAL A 525 4.76 13.89 17.67
N ALA A 526 4.90 13.89 19.00
CA ALA A 526 3.98 13.17 19.89
C ALA A 526 2.50 13.58 19.77
N PRO A 527 2.12 14.86 19.54
CA PRO A 527 0.73 15.26 19.38
C PRO A 527 -0.04 14.47 18.31
N LEU A 528 0.60 14.21 17.17
CA LEU A 528 -0.01 13.41 16.11
C LEU A 528 -0.19 11.95 16.55
N VAL A 529 0.82 11.36 17.19
CA VAL A 529 0.79 9.97 17.68
C VAL A 529 -0.34 9.77 18.69
N VAL A 530 -0.48 10.71 19.63
CA VAL A 530 -1.54 10.72 20.63
C VAL A 530 -2.91 10.89 19.98
N LEU A 531 -3.04 11.82 19.02
CA LEU A 531 -4.30 12.05 18.31
C LEU A 531 -4.75 10.81 17.52
N LEU A 532 -3.84 10.21 16.72
CA LEU A 532 -4.11 8.99 15.95
C LEU A 532 -4.47 7.78 16.82
N SER A 533 -4.10 7.82 18.10
CA SER A 533 -4.40 6.78 19.08
C SER A 533 -5.70 7.02 19.86
N SER A 534 -6.43 8.10 19.57
CA SER A 534 -7.62 8.51 20.32
C SER A 534 -8.93 8.16 19.61
N ASP A 535 -10.05 8.31 20.32
CA ASP A 535 -11.39 8.27 19.72
C ASP A 535 -11.78 9.60 19.07
N MET A 536 -10.93 10.62 19.19
CA MET A 536 -11.12 11.94 18.59
C MET A 536 -10.55 12.03 17.17
N VAL A 537 -9.81 11.01 16.70
CA VAL A 537 -9.27 11.00 15.34
C VAL A 537 -10.43 11.05 14.32
N PRO A 538 -10.44 12.02 13.39
CA PRO A 538 -11.51 12.11 12.40
C PRO A 538 -11.56 10.88 11.48
N LYS A 539 -12.77 10.51 11.06
CA LYS A 539 -12.98 9.36 10.16
C LYS A 539 -12.32 9.61 8.79
N PRO A 540 -11.79 8.58 8.12
CA PRO A 540 -11.87 7.15 8.49
C PRO A 540 -10.93 6.75 9.65
N GLY A 541 -9.96 7.60 10.00
CA GLY A 541 -9.11 7.43 11.18
C GLY A 541 -8.15 6.24 11.13
N THR A 542 -7.98 5.60 9.97
CA THR A 542 -7.17 4.39 9.79
C THR A 542 -6.60 4.29 8.38
N GLY A 543 -5.50 3.55 8.22
CA GLY A 543 -4.86 3.24 6.93
C GLY A 543 -4.01 4.36 6.34
N ALA A 544 -3.89 5.51 7.03
CA ALA A 544 -3.17 6.67 6.53
C ALA A 544 -1.67 6.65 6.89
N LEU A 545 -0.90 7.38 6.08
CA LEU A 545 0.51 7.69 6.29
C LEU A 545 0.64 9.19 6.53
N TYR A 546 1.35 9.55 7.59
CA TYR A 546 1.62 10.95 7.92
C TYR A 546 3.13 11.20 8.09
N GLU A 547 3.61 12.32 7.56
CA GLU A 547 4.91 12.88 7.92
C GLU A 547 4.72 13.96 8.98
N VAL A 548 5.64 14.03 9.95
CA VAL A 548 5.47 14.89 11.12
C VAL A 548 6.81 15.28 11.74
N GLY A 549 6.90 16.53 12.20
CA GLY A 549 8.04 17.09 12.92
C GLY A 549 7.98 18.62 12.90
N SER A 550 8.73 19.29 13.77
CA SER A 550 8.84 20.77 13.78
C SER A 550 7.51 21.54 13.86
N GLY A 551 6.47 20.99 14.50
CA GLY A 551 5.14 21.61 14.56
C GLY A 551 4.30 21.43 13.28
N TRP A 552 4.82 20.68 12.31
CA TRP A 552 4.17 20.37 11.04
C TRP A 552 3.69 18.92 10.99
N ALA A 553 2.51 18.71 10.41
CA ALA A 553 2.00 17.37 10.08
C ALA A 553 1.27 17.39 8.72
N ALA A 554 1.55 16.41 7.87
CA ALA A 554 0.91 16.25 6.57
C ALA A 554 0.63 14.78 6.25
N GLN A 555 -0.50 14.53 5.59
CA GLN A 555 -0.80 13.23 5.00
C GLN A 555 0.00 13.01 3.72
N THR A 556 0.51 11.80 3.53
CA THR A 556 1.18 11.35 2.29
C THR A 556 0.41 10.17 1.69
N ARG A 557 0.12 10.23 0.39
CA ARG A 557 -0.65 9.21 -0.34
C ARG A 557 -0.03 8.91 -1.71
N TRP A 558 -0.64 7.98 -2.44
CA TRP A 558 -0.32 7.74 -3.84
C TRP A 558 -1.05 8.74 -4.74
N GLN A 559 -0.33 9.26 -5.73
CA GLN A 559 -0.93 9.77 -6.95
C GLN A 559 -0.50 8.86 -8.11
N ARG A 560 -1.42 8.58 -9.02
CA ARG A 560 -1.22 7.72 -10.19
C ARG A 560 -1.60 8.48 -11.44
N THR A 561 -0.83 8.32 -12.52
CA THR A 561 -1.17 8.90 -13.83
C THR A 561 -2.46 8.26 -14.37
N GLY A 562 -3.15 8.94 -15.28
CA GLY A 562 -4.25 8.28 -16.00
C GLY A 562 -3.78 7.09 -16.86
N GLY A 563 -2.47 6.98 -17.09
CA GLY A 563 -1.85 5.89 -17.83
C GLY A 563 -2.22 5.85 -19.30
N HIS A 564 -2.04 4.68 -19.91
CA HIS A 564 -2.55 4.38 -21.25
C HIS A 564 -3.08 2.96 -21.30
N GLY A 565 -4.23 2.80 -21.96
CA GLY A 565 -4.84 1.51 -22.26
C GLY A 565 -4.61 1.14 -23.72
N PHE A 566 -3.99 -0.02 -23.94
CA PHE A 566 -3.74 -0.59 -25.26
C PHE A 566 -4.88 -1.55 -25.64
N PRO A 567 -5.23 -1.66 -26.93
CA PRO A 567 -6.27 -2.59 -27.36
C PRO A 567 -5.93 -4.04 -26.97
N VAL A 568 -6.91 -4.78 -26.45
CA VAL A 568 -6.69 -6.13 -25.89
C VAL A 568 -6.67 -7.24 -26.94
N ASP A 569 -7.06 -6.91 -28.18
CA ASP A 569 -7.11 -7.77 -29.35
C ASP A 569 -5.83 -7.72 -30.21
N VAL A 570 -4.84 -6.89 -29.83
CA VAL A 570 -3.55 -6.79 -30.52
C VAL A 570 -2.40 -7.22 -29.62
N GLN A 571 -1.33 -7.72 -30.23
CA GLN A 571 -0.11 -8.01 -29.50
C GLN A 571 0.56 -6.70 -29.04
N LEU A 572 0.70 -6.52 -27.73
CA LEU A 572 1.42 -5.39 -27.17
C LEU A 572 2.93 -5.61 -27.28
N THR A 573 3.66 -4.61 -27.78
CA THR A 573 5.11 -4.66 -27.92
C THR A 573 5.77 -3.51 -27.14
N PRO A 574 7.06 -3.60 -26.79
CA PRO A 574 7.77 -2.51 -26.12
C PRO A 574 7.74 -1.20 -26.92
N GLU A 575 7.72 -1.28 -28.25
CA GLU A 575 7.72 -0.13 -29.14
C GLU A 575 6.38 0.62 -29.07
N HIS A 576 5.25 -0.10 -28.94
CA HIS A 576 3.95 0.51 -28.64
C HIS A 576 3.97 1.25 -27.29
N VAL A 577 4.59 0.66 -26.26
CA VAL A 577 4.75 1.29 -24.95
C VAL A 577 5.60 2.56 -25.04
N LEU A 578 6.72 2.53 -25.76
CA LEU A 578 7.56 3.71 -26.02
C LEU A 578 6.79 4.81 -26.75
N GLY A 579 6.00 4.46 -27.76
CA GLY A 579 5.16 5.41 -28.49
C GLY A 579 4.15 6.15 -27.61
N GLN A 580 3.76 5.56 -26.47
CA GLN A 580 2.85 6.14 -25.49
C GLN A 580 3.53 6.53 -24.18
N TRP A 581 4.87 6.51 -24.12
CA TRP A 581 5.62 6.70 -22.87
C TRP A 581 5.26 7.99 -22.16
N LYS A 582 5.26 9.11 -22.90
CA LYS A 582 4.88 10.42 -22.37
C LYS A 582 3.53 10.35 -21.65
N ARG A 583 2.51 9.76 -22.30
CA ARG A 583 1.15 9.63 -21.77
C ARG A 583 1.04 8.68 -20.57
N ILE A 584 1.82 7.60 -20.55
CA ILE A 584 1.89 6.67 -19.42
C ILE A 584 2.46 7.38 -18.19
N THR A 585 3.44 8.27 -18.38
CA THR A 585 4.18 8.94 -17.29
C THR A 585 3.68 10.36 -16.97
N ASP A 586 2.66 10.86 -17.65
CA ASP A 586 2.17 12.23 -17.48
C ASP A 586 1.22 12.35 -16.27
N PHE A 587 1.63 13.12 -15.27
CA PHE A 587 0.79 13.48 -14.11
C PHE A 587 0.04 14.80 -14.29
N SER A 588 0.31 15.55 -15.37
CA SER A 588 -0.14 16.92 -15.58
C SER A 588 -1.29 17.08 -16.58
N ASP A 589 -1.72 15.98 -17.22
CA ASP A 589 -2.75 16.00 -18.26
C ASP A 589 -4.20 15.93 -17.73
N GLY A 590 -4.38 16.15 -16.43
CA GLY A 590 -5.69 16.19 -15.77
C GLY A 590 -6.34 14.82 -15.51
N ARG A 591 -5.67 13.70 -15.85
CA ARG A 591 -6.21 12.34 -15.65
C ARG A 591 -5.67 11.62 -14.42
N ALA A 592 -4.79 12.27 -13.65
CA ALA A 592 -4.21 11.67 -12.46
C ALA A 592 -5.28 11.38 -11.40
N ASP A 593 -5.16 10.24 -10.72
CA ASP A 593 -6.06 9.80 -9.64
C ASP A 593 -5.29 9.37 -8.39
N HIS A 594 -6.01 8.98 -7.34
CA HIS A 594 -5.46 8.71 -6.01
C HIS A 594 -5.98 7.36 -5.48
N PRO A 595 -5.51 6.23 -6.03
CA PRO A 595 -6.02 4.92 -5.64
C PRO A 595 -5.76 4.65 -4.16
N ALA A 596 -6.82 4.31 -3.42
CA ALA A 596 -6.76 4.04 -1.99
C ALA A 596 -6.85 2.55 -1.68
N ASP A 597 -7.34 1.73 -2.61
CA ASP A 597 -7.50 0.29 -2.44
C ASP A 597 -7.28 -0.53 -3.73
N GLY A 598 -7.33 -1.85 -3.60
CA GLY A 598 -7.15 -2.77 -4.73
C GLY A 598 -8.24 -2.62 -5.81
N ASN A 599 -9.46 -2.22 -5.44
CA ASN A 599 -10.52 -1.98 -6.42
C ASN A 599 -10.22 -0.72 -7.22
N ASP A 600 -9.78 0.37 -6.58
CA ASP A 600 -9.30 1.58 -7.25
C ASP A 600 -8.15 1.29 -8.20
N GLY A 601 -7.20 0.45 -7.75
CA GLY A 601 -6.09 -0.06 -8.55
C GLY A 601 -6.58 -0.73 -9.85
N LEU A 602 -7.60 -1.59 -9.74
CA LEU A 602 -8.15 -2.39 -10.84
C LEU A 602 -9.05 -1.61 -11.82
N LYS A 603 -9.64 -0.47 -11.41
CA LYS A 603 -10.63 0.26 -12.23
C LYS A 603 -10.18 0.50 -13.68
N SER A 604 -8.98 1.07 -13.87
CA SER A 604 -8.46 1.40 -15.20
C SER A 604 -8.12 0.15 -16.03
N ILE A 605 -7.70 -0.92 -15.37
CA ILE A 605 -7.39 -2.21 -16.01
C ILE A 605 -8.68 -2.89 -16.48
N MET A 606 -9.70 -2.92 -15.63
CA MET A 606 -11.02 -3.47 -15.98
C MET A 606 -11.68 -2.66 -17.11
N ALA A 607 -11.58 -1.32 -17.05
CA ALA A 607 -12.09 -0.46 -18.12
C ALA A 607 -11.41 -0.73 -19.47
N ASN A 608 -10.14 -1.12 -19.48
CA ASN A 608 -9.42 -1.43 -20.71
C ASN A 608 -9.78 -2.79 -21.32
N MET A 609 -10.44 -3.70 -20.60
CA MET A 609 -10.81 -5.03 -21.13
C MET A 609 -11.75 -4.98 -22.34
N GLN A 610 -12.45 -3.86 -22.54
CA GLN A 610 -13.34 -3.64 -23.68
C GLN A 610 -12.68 -2.85 -24.82
N ASN A 611 -11.44 -2.40 -24.65
CA ASN A 611 -10.70 -1.63 -25.65
C ASN A 611 -10.22 -2.54 -26.78
N LYS A 612 -10.78 -2.40 -27.99
CA LYS A 612 -10.42 -3.17 -29.18
C LYS A 612 -10.00 -2.27 -30.33
N SER A 613 -9.16 -2.79 -31.22
CA SER A 613 -8.62 -2.05 -32.35
C SER A 613 -9.71 -1.62 -33.35
N SER A 614 -9.57 -0.42 -33.94
CA SER A 614 -10.47 0.06 -34.98
C SER A 614 -10.23 -0.73 -36.28
N GLY A 615 -11.19 -1.59 -36.64
CA GLY A 615 -11.09 -2.49 -37.80
C GLY A 615 -11.40 -3.95 -37.48
N SER A 616 -11.45 -4.33 -36.21
CA SER A 616 -12.15 -5.55 -35.81
C SER A 616 -13.65 -5.29 -35.97
N GLU A 617 -14.24 -5.67 -37.11
CA GLU A 617 -15.69 -5.87 -37.14
C GLU A 617 -16.06 -6.75 -35.95
N PRO A 618 -17.16 -6.46 -35.22
CA PRO A 618 -17.69 -7.47 -34.33
C PRO A 618 -17.97 -8.66 -35.25
N ALA A 619 -17.21 -9.74 -35.09
CA ALA A 619 -17.66 -11.03 -35.57
C ALA A 619 -19.12 -11.10 -35.14
N GLN A 620 -20.04 -11.20 -36.11
CA GLN A 620 -21.41 -11.54 -35.84
C GLN A 620 -21.34 -12.88 -35.10
N LYS A 621 -21.24 -12.80 -33.77
CA LYS A 621 -21.74 -13.86 -32.91
C LYS A 621 -23.21 -13.87 -33.28
N GLU A 622 -23.63 -14.97 -33.90
CA GLU A 622 -25.03 -15.37 -33.90
C GLU A 622 -25.62 -14.93 -32.58
N GLY A 623 -26.65 -14.08 -32.66
CA GLY A 623 -27.30 -13.47 -31.51
C GLY A 623 -27.85 -14.55 -30.60
N GLY A 624 -26.99 -15.05 -29.71
CA GLY A 624 -27.40 -15.79 -28.54
C GLY A 624 -28.10 -14.81 -27.63
N LYS A 625 -29.28 -15.23 -27.13
CA LYS A 625 -30.19 -14.46 -26.28
C LYS A 625 -29.50 -13.58 -25.21
N ASN A 626 -28.31 -13.98 -24.74
CA ASN A 626 -27.45 -13.20 -23.83
C ASN A 626 -27.07 -11.78 -24.29
N GLY A 627 -26.84 -11.55 -25.59
CA GLY A 627 -26.48 -10.21 -26.08
C GLY A 627 -27.65 -9.22 -25.98
N GLU A 628 -28.85 -9.72 -26.27
CA GLU A 628 -30.11 -9.00 -26.14
C GLU A 628 -30.44 -8.73 -24.67
N TYR A 629 -30.23 -9.72 -23.80
CA TYR A 629 -30.39 -9.56 -22.35
C TYR A 629 -29.46 -8.50 -21.77
N LEU A 630 -28.18 -8.49 -22.15
CA LEU A 630 -27.23 -7.47 -21.67
C LEU A 630 -27.60 -6.06 -22.14
N ALA A 631 -28.10 -5.92 -23.36
CA ALA A 631 -28.60 -4.64 -23.87
C ALA A 631 -29.86 -4.19 -23.12
N ASN A 632 -30.78 -5.10 -22.84
CA ASN A 632 -32.00 -4.81 -22.09
C ASN A 632 -31.71 -4.47 -20.62
N ILE A 633 -30.73 -5.14 -19.99
CA ILE A 633 -30.22 -4.81 -18.65
C ILE A 633 -29.61 -3.40 -18.62
N GLU A 634 -28.79 -3.03 -19.60
CA GLU A 634 -28.19 -1.68 -19.66
C GLU A 634 -29.24 -0.59 -19.91
N LYS A 635 -30.31 -0.91 -20.65
CA LYS A 635 -31.46 -0.02 -20.84
C LYS A 635 -32.25 0.14 -19.53
N ALA A 636 -32.50 -0.96 -18.81
CA ALA A 636 -33.19 -0.97 -17.53
C ALA A 636 -32.42 -0.20 -16.43
N LYS A 637 -31.09 -0.32 -16.36
CA LYS A 637 -30.24 0.44 -15.42
C LYS A 637 -30.28 1.95 -15.61
N LYS A 638 -30.60 2.41 -16.83
CA LYS A 638 -30.68 3.83 -17.18
C LYS A 638 -32.11 4.39 -17.08
N ALA A 639 -33.09 3.53 -16.84
CA ALA A 639 -34.47 3.94 -16.73
C ALA A 639 -34.72 4.62 -15.37
N THR A 640 -35.27 5.82 -15.42
CA THR A 640 -35.62 6.61 -14.23
C THR A 640 -37.02 6.25 -13.74
N THR A 641 -37.14 5.89 -12.46
CA THR A 641 -38.44 5.67 -11.81
C THR A 641 -39.22 6.98 -11.70
N GLN A 642 -40.52 6.94 -12.02
CA GLN A 642 -41.43 8.01 -11.63
C GLN A 642 -42.02 7.67 -10.26
N GLY A 643 -41.94 8.60 -9.31
CA GLY A 643 -42.65 8.46 -8.04
C GLY A 643 -44.15 8.44 -8.29
N THR A 644 -44.87 7.54 -7.62
CA THR A 644 -46.34 7.52 -7.68
C THR A 644 -46.88 8.61 -6.76
N GLU A 645 -47.81 9.42 -7.25
CA GLU A 645 -48.47 10.43 -6.43
C GLU A 645 -49.39 9.71 -5.42
N PHE A 646 -49.09 9.84 -4.13
CA PHE A 646 -49.93 9.31 -3.06
C PHE A 646 -50.79 10.45 -2.51
N LYS A 647 -52.10 10.40 -2.74
CA LYS A 647 -53.07 11.35 -2.19
C LYS A 647 -53.82 10.69 -1.04
N TYR A 648 -54.04 11.45 0.02
CA TYR A 648 -55.04 11.15 1.02
C TYR A 648 -56.18 12.14 0.79
N ASP A 649 -57.41 11.65 0.84
CA ASP A 649 -58.60 12.50 0.84
C ASP A 649 -59.12 12.69 2.27
N GLU A 650 -60.18 13.46 2.41
CA GLU A 650 -60.80 13.74 3.70
C GLU A 650 -61.31 12.45 4.36
N ARG A 651 -61.77 11.47 3.57
CA ARG A 651 -62.21 10.16 4.08
C ARG A 651 -61.04 9.41 4.72
N ASP A 652 -59.86 9.40 4.09
CA ASP A 652 -58.69 8.72 4.61
C ASP A 652 -58.19 9.36 5.92
N VAL A 653 -58.27 10.69 6.03
CA VAL A 653 -57.97 11.44 7.27
C VAL A 653 -58.96 11.07 8.38
N ILE A 654 -60.26 11.00 8.07
CA ILE A 654 -61.31 10.60 9.03
C ILE A 654 -61.07 9.17 9.50
N LEU A 655 -60.80 8.22 8.58
CA LEU A 655 -60.54 6.82 8.91
C LEU A 655 -59.29 6.65 9.78
N TYR A 656 -58.23 7.40 9.50
CA TYR A 656 -57.03 7.42 10.33
C TYR A 656 -57.34 7.94 11.74
N ASN A 657 -58.04 9.08 11.85
CA ASN A 657 -58.39 9.67 13.14
C ASN A 657 -59.28 8.73 13.98
N LEU A 658 -60.26 8.06 13.36
CA LEU A 658 -61.07 7.02 13.99
C LEU A 658 -60.22 5.83 14.45
N GLY A 659 -59.25 5.39 13.63
CA GLY A 659 -58.30 4.32 13.96
C GLY A 659 -57.42 4.66 15.17
N LEU A 660 -57.18 5.94 15.43
CA LEU A 660 -56.48 6.45 16.61
C LEU A 660 -57.40 6.71 17.81
N GLY A 661 -58.70 6.42 17.69
CA GLY A 661 -59.67 6.51 18.77
C GLY A 661 -60.49 7.81 18.81
N ALA A 662 -60.47 8.63 17.76
CA ALA A 662 -61.43 9.73 17.61
C ALA A 662 -62.86 9.17 17.60
N LYS A 663 -63.80 9.91 18.19
CA LYS A 663 -65.21 9.53 18.25
C LYS A 663 -65.97 10.25 17.15
N ARG A 664 -67.15 9.69 16.78
CA ARG A 664 -68.10 10.32 15.84
C ARG A 664 -68.56 11.73 16.24
N THR A 665 -68.27 12.17 17.47
CA THR A 665 -68.61 13.50 18.01
C THR A 665 -67.46 14.49 17.92
N ASP A 666 -66.24 14.05 17.59
CA ASP A 666 -65.05 14.89 17.55
C ASP A 666 -64.93 15.53 16.16
N LEU A 667 -65.89 16.41 15.83
CA LEU A 667 -66.14 16.93 14.48
C LEU A 667 -64.89 17.46 13.74
N PRO A 668 -63.97 18.21 14.38
CA PRO A 668 -62.73 18.66 13.72
C PRO A 668 -61.82 17.53 13.21
N PHE A 669 -62.06 16.28 13.59
CA PHE A 669 -61.27 15.12 13.17
C PHE A 669 -62.05 14.12 12.31
N VAL A 670 -63.39 14.16 12.35
CA VAL A 670 -64.23 13.12 11.74
C VAL A 670 -65.27 13.66 10.75
N TYR A 671 -65.29 14.97 10.53
CA TYR A 671 -66.21 15.62 9.60
C TYR A 671 -65.49 16.69 8.77
N GLU A 672 -65.46 16.46 7.47
CA GLU A 672 -64.77 17.30 6.49
C GLU A 672 -65.39 18.70 6.31
N GLY A 673 -66.64 18.89 6.73
CA GLY A 673 -67.34 20.17 6.69
C GLY A 673 -67.14 21.05 7.93
N ASP A 674 -66.34 20.62 8.90
CA ASP A 674 -65.96 21.45 10.06
C ASP A 674 -64.86 22.43 9.66
N ASP A 675 -64.99 23.71 10.04
CA ASP A 675 -64.02 24.77 9.71
C ASP A 675 -62.59 24.47 10.23
N ASN A 676 -62.45 23.56 11.19
CA ASN A 676 -61.17 23.15 11.77
C ASN A 676 -60.78 21.70 11.44
N PHE A 677 -61.30 21.15 10.34
CA PHE A 677 -60.99 19.78 9.92
C PHE A 677 -59.47 19.55 9.79
N GLN A 678 -58.95 18.58 10.53
CA GLN A 678 -57.52 18.30 10.60
C GLN A 678 -57.20 16.84 10.93
N VAL A 679 -55.95 16.47 10.75
CA VAL A 679 -55.41 15.17 11.17
C VAL A 679 -54.94 15.22 12.62
N ILE A 680 -55.15 14.15 13.39
CA ILE A 680 -54.56 14.03 14.73
C ILE A 680 -53.04 13.87 14.57
N PRO A 681 -52.23 14.82 15.08
CA PRO A 681 -50.79 14.81 14.89
C PRO A 681 -50.16 13.67 15.72
N THR A 682 -49.56 12.70 15.04
CA THR A 682 -48.75 11.62 15.66
C THR A 682 -47.37 11.53 15.01
N PHE A 683 -46.49 10.66 15.51
CA PHE A 683 -45.20 10.38 14.88
C PHE A 683 -45.42 9.67 13.54
N GLY A 684 -44.94 10.27 12.45
CA GLY A 684 -45.13 9.75 11.09
C GLY A 684 -44.46 8.39 10.90
N VAL A 685 -45.26 7.35 10.67
CA VAL A 685 -44.81 6.11 10.05
C VAL A 685 -44.90 6.32 8.55
N ILE A 686 -43.76 6.33 7.86
CA ILE A 686 -43.73 6.38 6.39
C ILE A 686 -44.02 4.95 5.89
N PRO A 687 -45.20 4.66 5.31
CA PRO A 687 -45.42 3.37 4.68
C PRO A 687 -44.48 3.23 3.47
N PRO A 688 -44.00 2.00 3.14
CA PRO A 688 -43.21 1.80 1.94
C PRO A 688 -44.05 2.20 0.71
N PHE A 689 -43.63 3.23 -0.01
CA PHE A 689 -44.26 3.63 -1.25
C PHE A 689 -43.95 2.58 -2.33
N ASN A 690 -44.99 2.10 -3.02
CA ASN A 690 -44.79 1.27 -4.20
C ASN A 690 -44.27 2.15 -5.33
N ALA A 691 -43.02 1.96 -5.72
CA ALA A 691 -42.50 2.45 -6.99
C ALA A 691 -42.77 1.38 -8.05
N THR A 692 -43.44 1.73 -9.14
CA THR A 692 -43.52 0.85 -10.30
C THR A 692 -42.13 0.76 -10.92
N PRO A 693 -41.55 -0.44 -11.08
CA PRO A 693 -40.29 -0.59 -11.80
C PRO A 693 -40.44 -0.01 -13.21
N PRO A 694 -39.48 0.77 -13.73
CA PRO A 694 -39.62 1.42 -15.04
C PRO A 694 -39.38 0.44 -16.21
N PHE A 695 -39.41 -0.86 -15.93
CA PHE A 695 -39.22 -1.98 -16.84
C PHE A 695 -39.88 -3.23 -16.26
N SER A 696 -40.31 -4.18 -17.10
CA SER A 696 -40.71 -5.52 -16.66
C SER A 696 -39.51 -6.46 -16.65
N PHE A 697 -39.51 -7.48 -15.79
CA PHE A 697 -38.52 -8.55 -15.90
C PHE A 697 -38.65 -9.32 -17.22
N ASP A 698 -39.86 -9.43 -17.78
CA ASP A 698 -40.10 -10.05 -19.09
C ASP A 698 -39.51 -9.23 -20.26
N GLU A 699 -39.18 -7.95 -20.04
CA GLU A 699 -38.46 -7.13 -21.01
C GLU A 699 -36.94 -7.33 -20.93
N ILE A 700 -36.46 -8.00 -19.87
CA ILE A 700 -35.04 -8.25 -19.59
C ILE A 700 -34.63 -9.67 -19.95
N VAL A 701 -35.51 -10.67 -19.75
CA VAL A 701 -35.22 -12.12 -19.91
C VAL A 701 -36.17 -12.85 -20.86
#